data_AF-A0A5C6E2B2-F1
#
_entry.id   AF-A0A5C6E2B2-F1
#
_cell.length_a   1.000
_cell.length_b   1.000
_cell.length_c   1.000
_cell.angle_alpha   90.00
_cell.angle_beta   90.00
_cell.angle_gamma   90.00
#
_symmetry.space_group_name_H-M   'P 1'
#
loop_
_entity.id
_entity.type
_entity.pdbx_description
1 polymer ?
#
loop_
_entity_poly.entity_id
_entity_poly.type
_entity_poly.pdbx_seq_one_letter_code
_entity_poly.pdbx_strand_id
1 'polypeptide(L)'
;MYSTASKRVLGLIALVLIGSVVQPPDSIGAEATVSGKLAKWHKVTLTFTGPETDERATPNPFTDYRLDVAFTGPSGQKYVVPGFFAADGNAAISGADSGSQWQVHFSADESGPWSYQATFLQGAGVALADQPVGESGGFMDGVKGTFQIGPADGPGNGLYSKGRLQYVGERYQRFAETGEIFLKVGADAPENLLAYDDFDATPNVGKRRKSWSPHLKDYNTDADGLLWGPNRDKGKGLLGAINYLSGKGMNVFSFLTFNVAGDDENIFMHLVKKDLADYEANHGKKTPDKAWTTSIERLRMDVSKTAQWDRVLQYGDQKGMFLHFKTSEAENCKLMDNGDLGPERRLYFRELVARFGYHLALNWNFGEENTQSTEQHQAQNAYVKRIDPYNHLRVLHTFPGAKDSVYGPLLGDKSELTGLSLQTSNPAFTQVYGDVKKWVLQSQAAGKPWVVACDEPGDATHALVTDEEDPGHDNARINGLWGTFMAGGCGTEWYFGYKHPHSDLTCEDWRSRDLFWDQCKIALDFLTGNDIPLSKMQPTLTRSGDWALAGDGCVVVFVKQGGKTQLDLPQAKFSVTKLIAKTGETESLGTIDGKPLTTLQASVKQDVVMLLKTKQRDLKYDLGMPEAPEKVNLEGATVFSAIEDFNLGPFDGFVPNYVDKARKAIAINAAQFPGKKSAAEMQYEGNPGEFDIALMTMTETDGESTYELYVNDKKVGQIQNPVAREDYEKVVKVFPNVTLQAGNKIRIVFDAASNKKIAEDDGFAFSRGRWTGIAIAEPGKLKDATPAAKESTPSIPEFAFNYDPTNARKVHQQTDGILVVEAEDYDAVDREVARKWYRTTIDSTPGITPDPDPNHAAGAVGGAYLELLPDTRVTHADRLVNGVSFTNVPGQCSVLYYPVIFTEPGRYYVWARICCTGSEDNGLHVGIDGQWPESGARMQFTGQHGLWQWDSRQRTTKVHTGVLGQIWLDVEEPGLHTIMFSMREDGFELDRFLLTKQPKAMESKNLDKGPDASPLAK
;
A
#
# COMPACT_ATOMS: atom_id res chain seq x y z
N MET A 1 -92.41 57.59 54.01
CA MET A 1 -92.08 57.11 55.38
C MET A 1 -91.27 55.84 55.24
N TYR A 2 -89.99 55.90 55.66
CA TYR A 2 -89.02 54.85 56.07
C TYR A 2 -89.00 53.49 55.33
N SER A 3 -87.93 53.18 54.56
CA SER A 3 -86.69 52.43 54.97
C SER A 3 -86.77 50.99 54.38
N THR A 4 -85.77 50.33 53.76
CA THR A 4 -84.30 50.46 53.69
C THR A 4 -83.76 49.66 52.48
N ALA A 5 -82.76 50.23 51.80
CA ALA A 5 -81.60 49.67 51.07
C ALA A 5 -81.67 48.38 50.20
N SER A 6 -81.37 48.54 48.89
CA SER A 6 -80.36 47.72 48.18
C SER A 6 -79.89 48.37 46.86
N LYS A 7 -78.57 48.60 46.81
CA LYS A 7 -77.60 48.48 45.70
C LYS A 7 -77.95 48.99 44.29
N ARG A 8 -77.26 50.07 43.90
CA ARG A 8 -76.35 50.19 42.72
C ARG A 8 -75.75 51.61 42.72
N VAL A 9 -74.48 51.74 42.32
CA VAL A 9 -73.93 52.73 41.36
C VAL A 9 -72.39 52.66 41.35
N LEU A 10 -71.86 52.82 40.14
CA LEU A 10 -70.47 52.81 39.69
C LEU A 10 -69.55 53.79 40.44
N GLY A 11 -68.27 53.41 40.53
CA GLY A 11 -67.15 54.30 40.79
C GLY A 11 -65.89 53.79 40.10
N LEU A 12 -65.29 54.64 39.26
CA LEU A 12 -64.00 54.47 38.58
C LEU A 12 -62.89 54.04 39.57
N ILE A 13 -62.13 52.99 39.23
CA ILE A 13 -60.83 52.70 39.87
C ILE A 13 -59.79 52.44 38.77
N ALA A 14 -58.70 53.20 38.85
CA ALA A 14 -57.50 53.03 38.05
C ALA A 14 -56.93 51.63 38.23
N LEU A 15 -56.73 50.91 37.12
CA LEU A 15 -56.05 49.62 37.11
C LEU A 15 -54.55 49.86 37.35
N VAL A 16 -54.10 49.70 38.59
CA VAL A 16 -52.70 49.40 38.88
C VAL A 16 -52.51 47.93 38.51
N LEU A 17 -51.95 47.67 37.34
CA LEU A 17 -51.40 46.36 36.98
C LEU A 17 -50.19 46.12 37.90
N ILE A 18 -50.43 45.47 39.03
CA ILE A 18 -49.38 44.81 39.79
C ILE A 18 -48.91 43.66 38.90
N GLY A 19 -47.77 43.85 38.24
CA GLY A 19 -47.06 42.78 37.56
C GLY A 19 -46.67 41.74 38.59
N SER A 20 -47.51 40.72 38.79
CA SER A 20 -47.07 39.47 39.38
C SER A 20 -46.18 38.81 38.35
N VAL A 21 -44.87 38.98 38.50
CA VAL A 21 -43.87 38.10 37.91
C VAL A 21 -44.17 36.72 38.48
N VAL A 22 -44.93 35.92 37.73
CA VAL A 22 -44.98 34.49 37.95
C VAL A 22 -43.62 34.00 37.46
N GLN A 23 -42.70 33.79 38.40
CA GLN A 23 -41.56 32.93 38.11
C GLN A 23 -42.14 31.57 37.68
N PRO A 24 -41.69 30.99 36.55
CA PRO A 24 -42.01 29.61 36.25
C PRO A 24 -41.51 28.76 37.44
N PRO A 25 -42.24 27.69 37.83
CA PRO A 25 -41.73 26.81 38.85
C PRO A 25 -40.35 26.29 38.40
N ASP A 26 -39.35 26.40 39.28
CA ASP A 26 -38.10 25.66 39.19
C ASP A 26 -38.42 24.16 39.33
N SER A 27 -39.01 23.56 38.29
CA SER A 27 -39.11 22.11 38.18
C SER A 27 -37.77 21.62 37.65
N ILE A 28 -36.85 21.30 38.57
CA ILE A 28 -35.79 20.36 38.25
C ILE A 28 -36.50 19.11 37.71
N GLY A 29 -36.29 18.79 36.43
CA GLY A 29 -36.83 17.57 35.84
C GLY A 29 -36.45 16.35 36.67
N ALA A 30 -37.34 15.35 36.72
CA ALA A 30 -37.02 14.10 37.40
C ALA A 30 -35.75 13.46 36.80
N GLU A 31 -34.93 12.82 37.63
CA GLU A 31 -33.78 12.05 37.16
C GLU A 31 -34.19 11.03 36.09
N ALA A 32 -33.27 10.71 35.18
CA ALA A 32 -33.51 9.70 34.15
C ALA A 32 -33.84 8.34 34.78
N THR A 33 -34.79 7.62 34.18
CA THR A 33 -34.95 6.19 34.46
C THR A 33 -33.85 5.43 33.75
N VAL A 34 -32.95 4.80 34.51
CA VAL A 34 -31.84 3.98 33.99
C VAL A 34 -32.28 2.52 33.89
N SER A 35 -32.13 1.91 32.72
CA SER A 35 -32.47 0.49 32.49
C SER A 35 -31.44 -0.22 31.61
N GLY A 36 -31.58 -1.54 31.47
CA GLY A 36 -30.60 -2.43 30.84
C GLY A 36 -29.73 -3.16 31.86
N LYS A 37 -28.78 -3.95 31.38
CA LYS A 37 -27.82 -4.64 32.25
C LYS A 37 -26.68 -3.67 32.60
N LEU A 38 -26.58 -3.30 33.88
CA LEU A 38 -25.58 -2.35 34.37
C LEU A 38 -24.20 -2.99 34.54
N ALA A 39 -23.57 -3.33 33.42
CA ALA A 39 -22.25 -3.93 33.31
C ALA A 39 -21.47 -3.28 32.16
N LYS A 40 -20.13 -3.33 32.20
CA LYS A 40 -19.30 -2.84 31.10
C LYS A 40 -19.78 -3.42 29.77
N TRP A 41 -19.71 -2.62 28.71
CA TRP A 41 -20.04 -2.99 27.33
C TRP A 41 -21.51 -3.26 27.03
N HIS A 42 -22.35 -3.43 28.05
CA HIS A 42 -23.79 -3.58 27.86
C HIS A 42 -24.46 -2.26 27.51
N LYS A 43 -25.61 -2.38 26.84
CA LYS A 43 -26.53 -1.26 26.62
C LYS A 43 -27.10 -0.78 27.95
N VAL A 44 -26.89 0.50 28.24
CA VAL A 44 -27.53 1.27 29.31
C VAL A 44 -28.45 2.29 28.66
N THR A 45 -29.74 2.22 28.95
CA THR A 45 -30.73 3.18 28.43
C THR A 45 -31.10 4.16 29.51
N LEU A 46 -30.87 5.46 29.26
CA LEU A 46 -31.43 6.55 30.05
C LEU A 46 -32.71 7.02 29.37
N THR A 47 -33.83 6.99 30.09
CA THR A 47 -35.13 7.48 29.61
C THR A 47 -35.54 8.72 30.39
N PHE A 48 -35.89 9.77 29.67
CA PHE A 48 -36.37 11.04 30.21
C PHE A 48 -37.79 11.31 29.74
N THR A 49 -38.61 11.90 30.61
CA THR A 49 -39.88 12.50 30.20
C THR A 49 -39.61 13.91 29.67
N GLY A 50 -39.91 14.12 28.40
CA GLY A 50 -39.81 15.39 27.68
C GLY A 50 -41.18 15.88 27.22
N PRO A 51 -41.24 16.76 26.20
CA PRO A 51 -42.50 17.19 25.63
C PRO A 51 -43.26 16.00 25.02
N GLU A 52 -44.58 15.97 25.22
CA GLU A 52 -45.47 15.09 24.49
C GLU A 52 -45.48 15.50 23.01
N THR A 53 -45.15 14.57 22.13
CA THR A 53 -44.99 14.80 20.69
C THR A 53 -45.29 13.52 19.93
N ASP A 54 -45.37 13.62 18.61
CA ASP A 54 -45.50 12.50 17.71
C ASP A 54 -44.58 12.68 16.50
N GLU A 55 -44.35 11.60 15.77
CA GLU A 55 -43.53 11.54 14.56
C GLU A 55 -43.84 12.64 13.52
N ARG A 56 -45.06 13.19 13.51
CA ARG A 56 -45.56 14.21 12.58
C ARG A 56 -45.79 15.58 13.22
N ALA A 57 -45.50 15.74 14.51
CA ALA A 57 -45.75 16.95 15.25
C ALA A 57 -44.98 18.18 14.72
N THR A 58 -45.50 19.35 15.08
CA THR A 58 -44.80 20.64 14.99
C THR A 58 -44.81 21.27 16.39
N PRO A 59 -43.66 21.58 17.03
CA PRO A 59 -42.28 21.48 16.52
C PRO A 59 -41.87 20.05 16.12
N ASN A 60 -40.96 19.92 15.16
CA ASN A 60 -40.52 18.61 14.68
C ASN A 60 -39.62 17.93 15.74
N PRO A 61 -39.99 16.74 16.28
CA PRO A 61 -39.20 16.07 17.32
C PRO A 61 -37.77 15.72 16.89
N PHE A 62 -37.52 15.58 15.59
CA PHE A 62 -36.24 15.14 15.05
C PHE A 62 -35.29 16.31 14.74
N THR A 63 -35.82 17.49 14.40
CA THR A 63 -34.99 18.64 14.01
C THR A 63 -35.01 19.78 15.01
N ASP A 64 -36.14 19.98 15.71
CA ASP A 64 -36.39 21.18 16.51
C ASP A 64 -36.18 20.95 18.02
N TYR A 65 -35.80 19.73 18.39
CA TYR A 65 -35.30 19.39 19.71
C TYR A 65 -33.97 18.66 19.61
N ARG A 66 -33.10 18.88 20.59
CA ARG A 66 -31.78 18.23 20.66
C ARG A 66 -31.51 17.76 22.09
N LEU A 67 -31.42 16.45 22.26
CA LEU A 67 -30.91 15.82 23.48
C LEU A 67 -29.44 15.41 23.25
N ASP A 68 -28.54 15.88 24.11
CA ASP A 68 -27.18 15.36 24.25
C ASP A 68 -26.95 15.05 25.74
N VAL A 69 -26.36 13.90 26.07
CA VAL A 69 -26.04 13.53 27.46
C VAL A 69 -24.54 13.37 27.62
N ALA A 70 -23.97 14.19 28.49
CA ALA A 70 -22.57 14.11 28.88
C ALA A 70 -22.40 13.09 30.00
N PHE A 71 -21.63 12.03 29.77
CA PHE A 71 -21.27 11.03 30.78
C PHE A 71 -19.84 11.28 31.27
N THR A 72 -19.61 11.13 32.57
CA THR A 72 -18.26 11.13 33.18
C THR A 72 -18.07 9.84 33.97
N GLY A 73 -17.05 9.07 33.61
CA GLY A 73 -16.75 7.78 34.22
C GLY A 73 -15.81 7.88 35.43
N PRO A 74 -15.52 6.73 36.07
CA PRO A 74 -14.75 6.66 37.31
C PRO A 74 -13.34 7.25 37.21
N SER A 75 -12.66 7.04 36.07
CA SER A 75 -11.32 7.60 35.82
C SER A 75 -11.32 9.03 35.25
N GLY A 76 -12.51 9.62 35.07
CA GLY A 76 -12.69 10.98 34.55
C GLY A 76 -12.82 11.05 33.03
N GLN A 77 -12.91 9.92 32.34
CA GLN A 77 -13.23 9.88 30.91
C GLN A 77 -14.61 10.46 30.63
N LYS A 78 -14.79 11.05 29.45
CA LYS A 78 -16.01 11.77 29.09
C LYS A 78 -16.55 11.34 27.74
N TYR A 79 -17.87 11.20 27.67
CA TYR A 79 -18.62 10.97 26.44
C TYR A 79 -19.71 12.01 26.33
N VAL A 80 -20.02 12.45 25.12
CA VAL A 80 -21.24 13.21 24.82
C VAL A 80 -22.02 12.38 23.82
N VAL A 81 -23.11 11.77 24.27
CA VAL A 81 -23.89 10.85 23.46
C VAL A 81 -25.17 11.53 23.00
N PRO A 82 -25.47 11.57 21.69
CA PRO A 82 -26.71 12.12 21.20
C PRO A 82 -27.90 11.24 21.63
N GLY A 83 -28.99 11.88 22.04
CA GLY A 83 -30.28 11.26 22.31
C GLY A 83 -31.28 11.47 21.19
N PHE A 84 -32.41 10.78 21.30
CA PHE A 84 -33.45 10.74 20.27
C PHE A 84 -34.85 10.66 20.89
N PHE A 85 -35.86 11.05 20.11
CA PHE A 85 -37.28 10.87 20.46
C PHE A 85 -37.67 9.39 20.34
N ALA A 86 -38.27 8.85 21.40
CA ALA A 86 -38.54 7.42 21.58
C ALA A 86 -40.03 7.09 21.81
N ALA A 87 -40.95 7.99 21.43
CA ALA A 87 -42.39 7.81 21.59
C ALA A 87 -42.77 7.46 23.04
N ASP A 88 -43.28 6.25 23.29
CA ASP A 88 -43.65 5.74 24.61
C ASP A 88 -42.48 5.09 25.39
N GLY A 89 -41.28 5.09 24.82
CA GLY A 89 -40.06 4.48 25.38
C GLY A 89 -39.97 2.97 25.18
N ASN A 90 -40.98 2.34 24.54
CA ASN A 90 -41.06 0.90 24.30
C ASN A 90 -41.62 0.58 22.89
N ALA A 91 -41.40 1.49 21.93
CA ALA A 91 -41.98 1.47 20.58
C ALA A 91 -41.74 0.16 19.81
N ALA A 92 -40.64 -0.57 20.06
CA ALA A 92 -40.44 -1.89 19.45
C ALA A 92 -41.59 -2.87 19.77
N ILE A 93 -42.12 -2.81 20.99
CA ILE A 93 -43.19 -3.68 21.48
C ILE A 93 -44.57 -3.10 21.14
N SER A 94 -44.77 -1.81 21.38
CA SER A 94 -46.09 -1.17 21.25
C SER A 94 -46.45 -0.73 19.84
N GLY A 95 -45.45 -0.49 18.98
CA GLY A 95 -45.65 0.17 17.68
C GLY A 95 -45.97 1.66 17.81
N ALA A 96 -45.64 2.30 18.95
CA ALA A 96 -46.01 3.68 19.21
C ALA A 96 -45.23 4.68 18.34
N ASP A 97 -45.94 5.66 17.79
CA ASP A 97 -45.47 6.80 17.00
C ASP A 97 -45.49 8.13 17.80
N SER A 98 -45.97 8.07 19.03
CA SER A 98 -46.27 9.23 19.87
C SER A 98 -46.01 8.94 21.34
N GLY A 99 -45.72 10.00 22.09
CA GLY A 99 -45.46 9.96 23.53
C GLY A 99 -44.52 11.08 23.97
N SER A 100 -44.05 10.98 25.20
CA SER A 100 -43.17 11.97 25.84
C SER A 100 -41.80 11.42 26.21
N GLN A 101 -41.42 10.22 25.74
CA GLN A 101 -40.16 9.60 26.12
C GLN A 101 -39.03 9.95 25.17
N TRP A 102 -37.89 10.29 25.74
CA TRP A 102 -36.64 10.60 25.06
C TRP A 102 -35.54 9.74 25.63
N GLN A 103 -34.73 9.13 24.77
CA GLN A 103 -33.76 8.12 25.18
C GLN A 103 -32.34 8.44 24.72
N VAL A 104 -31.39 7.97 25.52
CA VAL A 104 -29.98 7.85 25.16
C VAL A 104 -29.53 6.42 25.41
N HIS A 105 -28.84 5.82 24.45
CA HIS A 105 -28.18 4.53 24.60
C HIS A 105 -26.68 4.73 24.85
N PHE A 106 -26.20 4.26 25.99
CA PHE A 106 -24.82 4.36 26.41
C PHE A 106 -24.23 2.97 26.68
N SER A 107 -22.97 2.74 26.32
CA SER A 107 -22.24 1.52 26.68
C SER A 107 -20.91 1.87 27.34
N ALA A 108 -20.89 1.70 28.66
CA ALA A 108 -19.79 2.08 29.54
C ALA A 108 -18.56 1.19 29.33
N ASP A 109 -17.38 1.81 29.38
CA ASP A 109 -16.09 1.16 29.14
C ASP A 109 -15.25 0.90 30.40
N GLU A 110 -15.80 1.27 31.56
CA GLU A 110 -15.17 1.13 32.87
C GLU A 110 -16.20 0.77 33.95
N SER A 111 -15.81 -0.13 34.85
CA SER A 111 -16.61 -0.48 36.03
C SER A 111 -16.52 0.61 37.10
N GLY A 112 -17.63 0.90 37.78
CA GLY A 112 -17.67 1.85 38.87
C GLY A 112 -18.75 2.92 38.69
N PRO A 113 -18.67 4.04 39.45
CA PRO A 113 -19.66 5.10 39.40
C PRO A 113 -19.53 5.92 38.12
N TRP A 114 -20.63 6.02 37.38
CA TRP A 114 -20.81 6.94 36.28
C TRP A 114 -21.75 8.07 36.70
N SER A 115 -21.44 9.29 36.26
CA SER A 115 -22.35 10.43 36.37
C SER A 115 -22.75 10.92 34.98
N TYR A 116 -23.92 11.53 34.89
CA TYR A 116 -24.40 12.13 33.65
C TYR A 116 -24.97 13.52 33.87
N GLN A 117 -24.97 14.33 32.80
CA GLN A 117 -25.68 15.60 32.70
C GLN A 117 -26.34 15.70 31.33
N ALA A 118 -27.66 15.91 31.32
CA ALA A 118 -28.42 16.11 30.10
C ALA A 118 -28.40 17.59 29.67
N THR A 119 -28.31 17.79 28.35
CA THR A 119 -28.55 19.06 27.67
C THR A 119 -29.72 18.84 26.72
N PHE A 120 -30.81 19.57 26.92
CA PHE A 120 -32.00 19.48 26.10
C PHE A 120 -32.40 20.84 25.57
N LEU A 121 -32.25 21.02 24.26
CA LEU A 121 -32.46 22.31 23.60
C LEU A 121 -33.68 22.24 22.68
N GLN A 122 -34.35 23.38 22.54
CA GLN A 122 -35.44 23.58 21.60
C GLN A 122 -35.12 24.77 20.69
N GLY A 123 -35.54 24.67 19.42
CA GLY A 123 -35.41 25.73 18.42
C GLY A 123 -35.35 25.16 17.02
N ALA A 124 -35.75 25.95 16.01
CA ALA A 124 -35.81 25.49 14.62
C ALA A 124 -34.45 24.91 14.17
N GLY A 125 -34.42 23.62 13.80
CA GLY A 125 -33.22 22.95 13.32
C GLY A 125 -32.08 22.77 14.34
N VAL A 126 -32.34 22.92 15.64
CA VAL A 126 -31.30 22.84 16.70
C VAL A 126 -30.56 21.50 16.72
N ALA A 127 -31.19 20.39 16.31
CA ALA A 127 -30.55 19.09 16.20
C ALA A 127 -29.46 19.02 15.10
N LEU A 128 -29.54 19.91 14.11
CA LEU A 128 -28.70 19.91 12.90
C LEU A 128 -27.48 20.82 13.04
N ALA A 129 -27.47 21.68 14.06
CA ALA A 129 -26.42 22.64 14.32
C ALA A 129 -25.10 21.96 14.73
N ASP A 130 -23.97 22.50 14.26
CA ASP A 130 -22.64 21.97 14.60
C ASP A 130 -22.33 22.02 16.10
N GLN A 131 -22.90 22.99 16.80
CA GLN A 131 -22.77 23.18 18.25
C GLN A 131 -24.15 23.14 18.91
N PRO A 132 -24.25 22.64 20.16
CA PRO A 132 -25.49 22.66 20.93
C PRO A 132 -25.79 24.08 21.44
N VAL A 133 -26.09 25.00 20.52
CA VAL A 133 -26.47 26.39 20.82
C VAL A 133 -27.96 26.54 20.50
N GLY A 134 -28.76 26.81 21.52
CA GLY A 134 -30.21 26.92 21.43
C GLY A 134 -30.80 27.39 22.76
N GLU A 135 -32.12 27.55 22.81
CA GLU A 135 -32.83 27.82 24.06
C GLU A 135 -33.03 26.51 24.82
N SER A 136 -33.07 26.58 26.16
CA SER A 136 -33.43 25.43 26.98
C SER A 136 -34.81 24.91 26.57
N GLY A 137 -34.92 23.62 26.27
CA GLY A 137 -36.20 22.97 26.04
C GLY A 137 -37.00 22.73 27.32
N GLY A 138 -36.44 23.05 28.49
CA GLY A 138 -36.98 22.63 29.79
C GLY A 138 -36.81 21.12 30.01
N PHE A 139 -37.75 20.51 30.74
CA PHE A 139 -37.79 19.07 31.02
C PHE A 139 -36.50 18.53 31.64
N MET A 140 -35.69 17.79 30.86
CA MET A 140 -34.45 17.18 31.29
C MET A 140 -33.21 18.08 31.12
N ASP A 141 -33.37 19.31 30.61
CA ASP A 141 -32.24 20.21 30.44
C ASP A 141 -31.56 20.52 31.79
N GLY A 142 -30.25 20.29 31.87
CA GLY A 142 -29.46 20.47 33.08
C GLY A 142 -29.63 19.36 34.14
N VAL A 143 -30.51 18.37 33.94
CA VAL A 143 -30.68 17.24 34.86
C VAL A 143 -29.39 16.44 34.97
N LYS A 144 -29.04 16.06 36.20
CA LYS A 144 -27.86 15.27 36.53
C LYS A 144 -28.28 14.00 37.27
N GLY A 145 -27.47 12.96 37.17
CA GLY A 145 -27.66 11.76 37.97
C GLY A 145 -26.43 10.86 37.95
N THR A 146 -26.53 9.71 38.63
CA THR A 146 -25.44 8.72 38.71
C THR A 146 -25.98 7.30 38.64
N PHE A 147 -25.17 6.37 38.13
CA PHE A 147 -25.44 4.94 38.17
C PHE A 147 -24.14 4.15 38.33
N GLN A 148 -24.25 2.88 38.73
CA GLN A 148 -23.10 1.99 38.94
C GLN A 148 -22.99 0.98 37.81
N ILE A 149 -21.77 0.77 37.31
CA ILE A 149 -21.47 -0.22 36.28
C ILE A 149 -20.64 -1.35 36.87
N GLY A 150 -21.13 -2.58 36.74
CA GLY A 150 -20.42 -3.80 37.10
C GLY A 150 -19.35 -4.22 36.08
N PRO A 151 -18.59 -5.29 36.36
CA PRO A 151 -17.57 -5.82 35.45
C PRO A 151 -18.16 -6.29 34.11
N ALA A 152 -17.29 -6.44 33.11
CA ALA A 152 -17.62 -7.08 31.85
C ALA A 152 -18.03 -8.55 32.06
N ASP A 153 -18.73 -9.11 31.07
CA ASP A 153 -19.10 -10.52 31.11
C ASP A 153 -17.88 -11.43 30.91
N GLY A 154 -17.96 -12.64 31.46
CA GLY A 154 -16.92 -13.66 31.26
C GLY A 154 -16.89 -14.19 29.82
N PRO A 155 -15.84 -14.96 29.44
CA PRO A 155 -15.71 -15.52 28.10
C PRO A 155 -16.96 -16.28 27.61
N GLY A 156 -17.27 -16.17 26.31
CA GLY A 156 -18.39 -16.88 25.67
C GLY A 156 -19.70 -16.10 25.57
N ASN A 157 -19.76 -14.85 26.04
CA ASN A 157 -20.96 -14.00 25.99
C ASN A 157 -20.92 -13.00 24.82
N GLY A 158 -20.53 -13.46 23.62
CA GLY A 158 -20.41 -12.62 22.43
C GLY A 158 -19.47 -11.42 22.64
N LEU A 159 -19.87 -10.27 22.10
CA LEU A 159 -19.06 -9.05 22.17
C LEU A 159 -18.99 -8.47 23.59
N TYR A 160 -19.97 -8.74 24.47
CA TYR A 160 -19.95 -8.23 25.85
C TYR A 160 -18.78 -8.76 26.69
N SER A 161 -18.19 -9.89 26.27
CA SER A 161 -16.96 -10.45 26.86
C SER A 161 -15.67 -9.93 26.22
N LYS A 162 -15.76 -9.33 25.02
CA LYS A 162 -14.63 -8.82 24.25
C LYS A 162 -14.49 -7.30 24.35
N GLY A 163 -15.57 -6.59 24.66
CA GLY A 163 -15.63 -5.14 24.67
C GLY A 163 -15.74 -4.53 23.27
N ARG A 164 -15.69 -3.20 23.20
CA ARG A 164 -15.81 -2.48 21.93
C ARG A 164 -14.64 -2.80 20.99
N LEU A 165 -14.92 -2.98 19.72
CA LEU A 165 -13.93 -3.11 18.66
C LEU A 165 -13.42 -1.75 18.22
N GLN A 166 -12.12 -1.49 18.39
CA GLN A 166 -11.52 -0.18 18.20
C GLN A 166 -10.56 -0.15 17.02
N TYR A 167 -10.63 0.93 16.23
CA TYR A 167 -9.53 1.32 15.36
C TYR A 167 -8.41 1.92 16.21
N VAL A 168 -7.25 1.28 16.22
CA VAL A 168 -6.10 1.63 17.07
C VAL A 168 -4.97 2.32 16.30
N GLY A 169 -5.25 2.85 15.10
CA GLY A 169 -4.22 3.44 14.23
C GLY A 169 -3.40 2.40 13.46
N GLU A 170 -3.81 1.12 13.48
CA GLU A 170 -3.17 0.00 12.81
C GLU A 170 -4.10 -0.64 11.77
N ARG A 171 -3.56 -1.55 10.95
CA ARG A 171 -4.28 -2.26 9.88
C ARG A 171 -5.38 -3.22 10.36
N TYR A 172 -5.37 -3.55 11.65
CA TYR A 172 -6.37 -4.44 12.26
C TYR A 172 -6.96 -3.76 13.48
N GLN A 173 -8.27 -3.89 13.65
CA GLN A 173 -8.96 -3.44 14.86
C GLN A 173 -8.67 -4.38 16.04
N ARG A 174 -8.84 -3.87 17.26
CA ARG A 174 -8.67 -4.64 18.50
C ARG A 174 -9.85 -4.49 19.44
N PHE A 175 -10.20 -5.58 20.10
CA PHE A 175 -11.21 -5.59 21.14
C PHE A 175 -10.67 -4.96 22.42
N ALA A 176 -11.40 -3.99 22.99
CA ALA A 176 -10.93 -3.17 24.10
C ALA A 176 -10.73 -3.95 25.42
N GLU A 177 -11.50 -5.02 25.67
CA GLU A 177 -11.38 -5.83 26.90
C GLU A 177 -10.26 -6.86 26.77
N THR A 178 -10.14 -7.52 25.61
CA THR A 178 -9.26 -8.70 25.44
C THR A 178 -7.95 -8.39 24.71
N GLY A 179 -7.87 -7.28 23.99
CA GLY A 179 -6.76 -6.95 23.09
C GLY A 179 -6.69 -7.80 21.81
N GLU A 180 -7.64 -8.71 21.62
CA GLU A 180 -7.74 -9.62 20.48
C GLU A 180 -7.88 -8.82 19.19
N ILE A 181 -7.10 -9.17 18.16
CA ILE A 181 -7.27 -8.62 16.81
C ILE A 181 -8.56 -9.16 16.19
N PHE A 182 -9.23 -8.36 15.39
CA PHE A 182 -10.43 -8.80 14.67
C PHE A 182 -10.14 -9.05 13.19
N LEU A 183 -10.54 -10.24 12.74
CA LEU A 183 -10.68 -10.60 11.34
C LEU A 183 -12.14 -10.93 11.07
N LYS A 184 -12.65 -10.61 9.88
CA LYS A 184 -14.06 -10.83 9.54
C LYS A 184 -14.28 -11.74 8.33
N VAL A 185 -15.28 -12.60 8.44
CA VAL A 185 -15.89 -13.34 7.32
C VAL A 185 -17.38 -13.50 7.55
N GLY A 186 -18.17 -13.28 6.50
CA GLY A 186 -19.61 -13.43 6.60
C GLY A 186 -20.36 -12.93 5.38
N ALA A 187 -21.64 -12.67 5.55
CA ALA A 187 -22.54 -12.39 4.45
C ALA A 187 -22.58 -10.88 4.14
N ASP A 188 -22.28 -10.52 2.89
CA ASP A 188 -22.58 -9.17 2.39
C ASP A 188 -24.03 -9.10 1.89
N ALA A 189 -24.46 -10.19 1.26
CA ALA A 189 -25.81 -10.36 0.72
C ALA A 189 -26.77 -11.04 1.72
N PRO A 190 -28.06 -10.67 1.71
CA PRO A 190 -28.64 -9.67 0.84
C PRO A 190 -28.44 -8.25 1.37
N GLU A 191 -28.15 -7.28 0.49
CA GLU A 191 -28.12 -5.84 0.85
C GLU A 191 -29.43 -5.41 1.53
N ASN A 192 -30.55 -6.03 1.11
CA ASN A 192 -31.89 -5.74 1.56
C ASN A 192 -32.34 -6.52 2.82
N LEU A 193 -31.39 -6.95 3.67
CA LEU A 193 -31.65 -7.73 4.89
C LEU A 193 -32.70 -7.10 5.83
N LEU A 194 -32.73 -5.76 5.94
CA LEU A 194 -33.68 -5.03 6.78
C LEU A 194 -35.06 -4.82 6.15
N ALA A 195 -35.28 -5.20 4.89
CA ALA A 195 -36.60 -5.26 4.30
C ALA A 195 -37.31 -6.52 4.82
N TYR A 196 -37.86 -6.51 6.02
CA TYR A 196 -38.35 -7.71 6.72
C TYR A 196 -39.82 -7.61 7.13
N ASP A 197 -40.58 -8.71 6.96
CA ASP A 197 -42.03 -8.79 7.20
C ASP A 197 -42.47 -8.37 8.61
N ASP A 198 -41.65 -8.65 9.62
CA ASP A 198 -42.01 -8.41 11.01
C ASP A 198 -41.69 -6.98 11.49
N PHE A 199 -40.99 -6.17 10.68
CA PHE A 199 -40.76 -4.77 10.98
C PHE A 199 -41.96 -3.90 10.60
N ASP A 200 -42.32 -2.98 11.47
CA ASP A 200 -43.40 -2.04 11.22
C ASP A 200 -43.09 -1.16 10.00
N ALA A 201 -44.14 -0.75 9.28
CA ALA A 201 -44.08 0.21 8.18
C ALA A 201 -42.97 -0.04 7.14
N THR A 202 -42.69 -1.31 6.82
CA THR A 202 -41.67 -1.73 5.85
C THR A 202 -42.31 -2.01 4.47
N PRO A 203 -41.96 -1.25 3.42
CA PRO A 203 -42.50 -1.44 2.07
C PRO A 203 -42.15 -2.80 1.46
N ASN A 204 -42.85 -3.15 0.37
CA ASN A 204 -42.59 -4.36 -0.40
C ASN A 204 -42.61 -4.16 -1.93
N VAL A 205 -41.96 -3.09 -2.39
CA VAL A 205 -41.66 -2.83 -3.80
C VAL A 205 -40.94 -4.03 -4.40
N GLY A 206 -41.43 -4.49 -5.56
CA GLY A 206 -40.87 -5.65 -6.25
C GLY A 206 -41.06 -7.00 -5.55
N LYS A 207 -41.82 -7.06 -4.44
CA LYS A 207 -42.05 -8.28 -3.64
C LYS A 207 -40.76 -8.88 -3.05
N ARG A 208 -39.85 -8.02 -2.58
CA ARG A 208 -38.52 -8.41 -2.08
C ARG A 208 -38.38 -8.39 -0.56
N ARG A 209 -39.43 -8.00 0.16
CA ARG A 209 -39.47 -8.09 1.62
C ARG A 209 -39.35 -9.54 2.07
N LYS A 210 -38.48 -9.77 3.05
CA LYS A 210 -38.04 -11.07 3.52
C LYS A 210 -38.96 -11.62 4.59
N SER A 211 -39.03 -12.94 4.64
CA SER A 211 -39.64 -13.69 5.76
C SER A 211 -38.61 -14.39 6.65
N TRP A 212 -37.42 -14.69 6.10
CA TRP A 212 -36.40 -15.55 6.68
C TRP A 212 -36.97 -16.88 7.20
N SER A 213 -38.07 -17.35 6.59
CA SER A 213 -38.80 -18.54 7.02
C SER A 213 -37.95 -19.83 7.04
N PRO A 214 -36.96 -20.05 6.13
CA PRO A 214 -36.06 -21.20 6.22
C PRO A 214 -35.24 -21.26 7.51
N HIS A 215 -35.06 -20.12 8.19
CA HIS A 215 -34.30 -19.98 9.41
C HIS A 215 -35.11 -20.01 10.71
N LEU A 216 -36.44 -20.20 10.63
CA LEU A 216 -37.26 -20.40 11.84
C LEU A 216 -36.80 -21.59 12.68
N LYS A 217 -36.20 -22.60 12.04
CA LYS A 217 -35.62 -23.79 12.72
C LYS A 217 -34.32 -23.51 13.46
N ASP A 218 -33.64 -22.38 13.18
CA ASP A 218 -32.43 -21.97 13.89
C ASP A 218 -32.71 -20.96 14.99
N TYR A 219 -33.96 -20.52 15.13
CA TYR A 219 -34.34 -19.66 16.24
C TYR A 219 -33.92 -20.30 17.57
N ASN A 220 -33.31 -19.50 18.44
CA ASN A 220 -32.83 -19.94 19.74
C ASN A 220 -33.48 -19.07 20.84
N THR A 221 -33.82 -19.69 21.97
CA THR A 221 -34.53 -19.03 23.07
C THR A 221 -33.67 -18.02 23.83
N ASP A 222 -32.36 -18.00 23.61
CA ASP A 222 -31.51 -16.90 24.09
C ASP A 222 -31.88 -15.54 23.47
N ALA A 223 -32.63 -15.55 22.35
CA ALA A 223 -33.20 -14.36 21.71
C ALA A 223 -34.58 -13.93 22.26
N ASP A 224 -35.21 -14.67 23.19
CA ASP A 224 -36.58 -14.41 23.65
C ASP A 224 -36.79 -12.97 24.16
N GLY A 225 -35.77 -12.39 24.81
CA GLY A 225 -35.80 -11.02 25.32
C GLY A 225 -35.79 -9.93 24.23
N LEU A 226 -35.49 -10.32 22.98
CA LEU A 226 -35.38 -9.44 21.82
C LEU A 226 -36.59 -9.52 20.89
N LEU A 227 -37.51 -10.49 21.09
CA LEU A 227 -38.77 -10.55 20.35
C LEU A 227 -39.61 -9.28 20.58
N TRP A 228 -40.35 -8.89 19.54
CA TRP A 228 -41.09 -7.64 19.53
C TRP A 228 -42.56 -7.79 19.11
N GLY A 229 -43.26 -6.65 19.04
CA GLY A 229 -44.71 -6.60 18.92
C GLY A 229 -45.46 -6.89 20.23
N PRO A 230 -46.77 -6.58 20.31
CA PRO A 230 -47.53 -6.65 21.55
C PRO A 230 -47.55 -8.03 22.22
N ASN A 231 -47.44 -9.08 21.42
CA ASN A 231 -47.43 -10.48 21.87
C ASN A 231 -46.02 -11.05 22.07
N ARG A 232 -44.95 -10.29 21.75
CA ARG A 232 -43.56 -10.76 21.76
C ARG A 232 -43.35 -12.03 20.95
N ASP A 233 -43.89 -12.07 19.73
CA ASP A 233 -43.87 -13.22 18.83
C ASP A 233 -43.18 -12.94 17.48
N LYS A 234 -42.87 -11.67 17.19
CA LYS A 234 -42.20 -11.21 15.97
C LYS A 234 -40.67 -11.29 16.07
N GLY A 235 -40.02 -11.53 14.93
CA GLY A 235 -38.58 -11.45 14.75
C GLY A 235 -37.85 -12.77 14.56
N LYS A 236 -38.55 -13.89 14.75
CA LYS A 236 -37.92 -15.22 14.87
C LYS A 236 -37.14 -15.64 13.63
N GLY A 237 -37.62 -15.29 12.43
CA GLY A 237 -36.96 -15.66 11.18
C GLY A 237 -35.56 -15.05 11.07
N LEU A 238 -35.48 -13.72 11.20
CA LEU A 238 -34.21 -12.99 11.08
C LEU A 238 -33.26 -13.25 12.25
N LEU A 239 -33.78 -13.37 13.48
CA LEU A 239 -32.97 -13.81 14.62
C LEU A 239 -32.44 -15.24 14.42
N GLY A 240 -33.24 -16.14 13.84
CA GLY A 240 -32.78 -17.47 13.43
C GLY A 240 -31.66 -17.40 12.38
N ALA A 241 -31.79 -16.53 11.37
CA ALA A 241 -30.79 -16.38 10.31
C ALA A 241 -29.42 -15.95 10.87
N ILE A 242 -29.41 -14.96 11.77
CA ILE A 242 -28.18 -14.52 12.46
C ILE A 242 -27.62 -15.67 13.32
N ASN A 243 -28.47 -16.41 14.03
CA ASN A 243 -28.01 -17.55 14.83
C ASN A 243 -27.37 -18.65 13.96
N TYR A 244 -27.95 -18.94 12.79
CA TYR A 244 -27.38 -19.88 11.84
C TYR A 244 -26.01 -19.43 11.35
N LEU A 245 -25.91 -18.18 10.88
CA LEU A 245 -24.67 -17.63 10.34
C LEU A 245 -23.57 -17.62 11.42
N SER A 246 -23.91 -17.23 12.65
CA SER A 246 -23.03 -17.31 13.83
C SER A 246 -22.62 -18.74 14.13
N GLY A 247 -23.56 -19.68 14.09
CA GLY A 247 -23.32 -21.10 14.33
C GLY A 247 -22.37 -21.75 13.32
N LYS A 248 -22.33 -21.23 12.09
CA LYS A 248 -21.33 -21.60 11.06
C LYS A 248 -19.97 -20.93 11.27
N GLY A 249 -19.83 -20.09 12.29
CA GLY A 249 -18.58 -19.42 12.67
C GLY A 249 -18.31 -18.13 11.90
N MET A 250 -19.27 -17.64 11.12
CA MET A 250 -19.18 -16.31 10.52
C MET A 250 -19.44 -15.26 11.60
N ASN A 251 -18.83 -14.08 11.44
CA ASN A 251 -18.79 -13.06 12.49
C ASN A 251 -19.08 -11.65 11.96
N VAL A 252 -19.70 -11.55 10.79
CA VAL A 252 -20.18 -10.29 10.21
C VAL A 252 -21.40 -10.52 9.35
N PHE A 253 -22.29 -9.54 9.30
CA PHE A 253 -23.31 -9.42 8.27
C PHE A 253 -23.51 -7.94 7.90
N SER A 254 -23.79 -7.70 6.62
CA SER A 254 -24.10 -6.38 6.08
C SER A 254 -25.59 -6.13 5.94
N PHE A 255 -25.94 -4.84 5.87
CA PHE A 255 -27.28 -4.36 5.55
C PHE A 255 -27.23 -2.90 5.13
N LEU A 256 -28.13 -2.53 4.22
CA LEU A 256 -28.43 -1.14 3.95
C LEU A 256 -29.31 -0.54 5.05
N THR A 257 -29.20 0.77 5.25
CA THR A 257 -30.11 1.54 6.12
C THR A 257 -30.88 2.63 5.38
N PHE A 258 -30.56 2.84 4.10
CA PHE A 258 -31.27 3.72 3.19
C PHE A 258 -31.05 3.26 1.75
N ASN A 259 -32.13 2.92 1.04
CA ASN A 259 -32.10 2.49 -0.35
C ASN A 259 -33.24 3.08 -1.21
N VAL A 260 -33.83 4.21 -0.79
CA VAL A 260 -34.86 4.90 -1.58
C VAL A 260 -34.29 5.19 -2.97
N ALA A 261 -35.02 4.85 -4.03
CA ALA A 261 -34.57 4.93 -5.43
C ALA A 261 -33.46 3.95 -5.86
N GLY A 262 -32.96 3.12 -4.93
CA GLY A 262 -32.00 2.06 -5.20
C GLY A 262 -32.65 0.84 -5.84
N ASP A 263 -31.94 -0.28 -5.85
CA ASP A 263 -32.39 -1.46 -6.58
C ASP A 263 -33.55 -2.22 -5.88
N ASP A 264 -33.63 -2.13 -4.55
CA ASP A 264 -34.68 -2.73 -3.72
C ASP A 264 -35.83 -1.77 -3.33
N GLU A 265 -35.50 -0.54 -2.91
CA GLU A 265 -36.42 0.54 -2.49
C GLU A 265 -37.25 0.31 -1.18
N ASN A 266 -36.97 -0.73 -0.39
CA ASN A 266 -37.77 -1.09 0.79
C ASN A 266 -37.16 -0.73 2.15
N ILE A 267 -36.01 -0.05 2.19
CA ILE A 267 -35.22 0.17 3.40
C ILE A 267 -34.93 1.65 3.60
N PHE A 268 -35.50 2.21 4.65
CA PHE A 268 -35.18 3.55 5.11
C PHE A 268 -35.78 3.77 6.51
N MET A 269 -35.12 4.61 7.31
CA MET A 269 -35.62 5.01 8.64
C MET A 269 -36.78 6.01 8.58
N HIS A 270 -37.04 6.61 7.41
CA HIS A 270 -37.97 7.71 7.25
C HIS A 270 -39.44 7.27 7.22
N LEU A 271 -40.34 8.20 7.49
CA LEU A 271 -41.77 7.98 7.25
C LEU A 271 -42.11 8.11 5.76
N VAL A 272 -43.05 7.29 5.30
CA VAL A 272 -43.76 7.56 4.04
C VAL A 272 -44.77 8.69 4.27
N LYS A 273 -44.95 9.60 3.30
CA LYS A 273 -45.84 10.77 3.44
C LYS A 273 -47.32 10.42 3.56
N LYS A 274 -47.76 9.40 2.83
CA LYS A 274 -49.17 9.00 2.76
C LYS A 274 -49.39 7.64 3.43
N ASP A 275 -49.07 6.55 2.74
CA ASP A 275 -49.14 5.19 3.27
C ASP A 275 -48.26 4.25 2.41
N LEU A 276 -48.06 3.01 2.89
CA LEU A 276 -47.25 2.02 2.17
C LEU A 276 -47.87 1.62 0.83
N ALA A 277 -49.20 1.53 0.73
CA ALA A 277 -49.85 1.12 -0.51
C ALA A 277 -49.66 2.17 -1.61
N ASP A 278 -49.69 3.45 -1.25
CA ASP A 278 -49.37 4.56 -2.14
C ASP A 278 -47.89 4.55 -2.55
N TYR A 279 -46.98 4.31 -1.62
CA TYR A 279 -45.56 4.16 -1.94
C TYR A 279 -45.34 2.99 -2.93
N GLU A 280 -45.81 1.79 -2.57
CA GLU A 280 -45.63 0.57 -3.37
C GLU A 280 -46.28 0.65 -4.76
N ALA A 281 -47.41 1.36 -4.89
CA ALA A 281 -48.11 1.51 -6.17
C ALA A 281 -47.42 2.48 -7.15
N ASN A 282 -46.57 3.38 -6.65
CA ASN A 282 -46.01 4.48 -7.43
C ASN A 282 -44.49 4.39 -7.64
N HIS A 283 -43.82 3.39 -7.07
CA HIS A 283 -42.36 3.25 -7.09
C HIS A 283 -41.88 1.88 -7.61
N GLY A 284 -40.58 1.75 -7.87
CA GLY A 284 -39.98 0.73 -8.74
C GLY A 284 -39.14 1.34 -9.87
N LYS A 285 -38.43 0.49 -10.65
CA LYS A 285 -37.40 0.81 -11.68
C LYS A 285 -37.64 1.95 -12.70
N LYS A 286 -38.77 2.67 -12.69
CA LYS A 286 -39.12 3.75 -13.62
C LYS A 286 -39.28 5.14 -12.98
N THR A 287 -39.07 5.32 -11.67
CA THR A 287 -39.26 6.63 -10.98
C THR A 287 -38.24 6.95 -9.86
N PRO A 288 -36.93 6.68 -10.01
CA PRO A 288 -35.98 6.66 -8.89
C PRO A 288 -35.98 7.97 -8.06
N ASP A 289 -35.68 9.13 -8.64
CA ASP A 289 -35.44 10.34 -7.83
C ASP A 289 -36.71 11.00 -7.24
N LYS A 290 -37.90 10.62 -7.74
CA LYS A 290 -39.15 11.26 -7.31
C LYS A 290 -39.56 10.81 -5.91
N ALA A 291 -39.33 9.54 -5.56
CA ALA A 291 -39.78 8.97 -4.30
C ALA A 291 -39.33 9.80 -3.09
N TRP A 292 -38.06 10.20 -3.07
CA TRP A 292 -37.48 11.01 -1.99
C TRP A 292 -38.21 12.34 -1.78
N THR A 293 -38.61 13.01 -2.86
CA THR A 293 -39.27 14.32 -2.78
C THR A 293 -40.79 14.22 -2.64
N THR A 294 -41.44 13.23 -3.25
CA THR A 294 -42.90 13.15 -3.33
C THR A 294 -43.52 12.21 -2.30
N SER A 295 -42.78 11.24 -1.78
CA SER A 295 -43.34 10.13 -1.00
C SER A 295 -42.65 9.89 0.33
N ILE A 296 -41.49 10.51 0.59
CA ILE A 296 -40.76 10.36 1.86
C ILE A 296 -40.74 11.66 2.67
N GLU A 297 -40.99 11.57 3.97
CA GLU A 297 -40.78 12.65 4.93
C GLU A 297 -39.28 12.78 5.26
N ARG A 298 -38.58 13.61 4.48
CA ARG A 298 -37.11 13.72 4.50
C ARG A 298 -36.47 14.11 5.83
N LEU A 299 -37.26 14.60 6.79
CA LEU A 299 -36.81 15.03 8.11
C LEU A 299 -37.62 14.40 9.26
N ARG A 300 -38.26 13.25 9.02
CA ARG A 300 -39.04 12.52 10.03
C ARG A 300 -38.75 11.03 10.00
N MET A 301 -38.48 10.46 11.16
CA MET A 301 -38.10 9.06 11.32
C MET A 301 -39.25 8.23 11.90
N ASP A 302 -39.22 6.95 11.58
CA ASP A 302 -40.09 5.90 12.11
C ASP A 302 -39.47 5.31 13.38
N VAL A 303 -40.10 5.60 14.53
CA VAL A 303 -39.57 5.28 15.85
C VAL A 303 -39.69 3.79 16.15
N SER A 304 -40.82 3.16 15.83
CA SER A 304 -41.01 1.73 16.13
C SER A 304 -40.14 0.84 15.24
N LYS A 305 -40.05 1.15 13.94
CA LYS A 305 -39.19 0.42 12.99
C LYS A 305 -37.72 0.44 13.42
N THR A 306 -37.17 1.61 13.72
CA THR A 306 -35.77 1.73 14.14
C THR A 306 -35.52 1.08 15.51
N ALA A 307 -36.50 1.09 16.42
CA ALA A 307 -36.42 0.36 17.68
C ALA A 307 -36.48 -1.18 17.49
N GLN A 308 -37.11 -1.68 16.42
CA GLN A 308 -37.13 -3.10 16.07
C GLN A 308 -35.83 -3.53 15.37
N TRP A 309 -35.25 -2.68 14.51
CA TRP A 309 -33.92 -2.90 13.96
C TRP A 309 -32.89 -3.11 15.07
N ASP A 310 -32.91 -2.26 16.10
CA ASP A 310 -32.03 -2.37 17.27
C ASP A 310 -32.12 -3.71 18.00
N ARG A 311 -33.27 -4.42 17.94
CA ARG A 311 -33.41 -5.76 18.54
C ARG A 311 -32.58 -6.80 17.81
N VAL A 312 -32.56 -6.73 16.48
CA VAL A 312 -31.78 -7.64 15.64
C VAL A 312 -30.29 -7.37 15.81
N LEU A 313 -29.90 -6.10 15.89
CA LEU A 313 -28.50 -5.70 16.07
C LEU A 313 -27.97 -6.06 17.47
N GLN A 314 -28.79 -5.95 18.53
CA GLN A 314 -28.45 -6.45 19.87
C GLN A 314 -28.20 -7.96 19.88
N TYR A 315 -28.92 -8.71 19.05
CA TYR A 315 -28.66 -10.14 18.90
C TYR A 315 -27.32 -10.38 18.18
N GLY A 316 -26.97 -9.54 17.21
CA GLY A 316 -25.63 -9.50 16.61
C GLY A 316 -24.53 -9.38 17.68
N ASP A 317 -24.64 -8.40 18.58
CA ASP A 317 -23.69 -8.25 19.70
C ASP A 317 -23.62 -9.52 20.57
N GLN A 318 -24.78 -10.10 20.93
CA GLN A 318 -24.85 -11.35 21.71
C GLN A 318 -24.15 -12.52 21.00
N LYS A 319 -24.19 -12.56 19.67
CA LYS A 319 -23.59 -13.61 18.83
C LYS A 319 -22.17 -13.32 18.36
N GLY A 320 -21.58 -12.20 18.78
CA GLY A 320 -20.21 -11.87 18.39
C GLY A 320 -20.08 -11.30 16.97
N MET A 321 -21.16 -10.77 16.40
CA MET A 321 -21.20 -10.27 15.02
C MET A 321 -20.74 -8.83 14.92
N PHE A 322 -19.94 -8.55 13.89
CA PHE A 322 -19.70 -7.21 13.39
C PHE A 322 -20.89 -6.75 12.55
N LEU A 323 -21.34 -5.52 12.78
CA LEU A 323 -22.47 -4.91 12.10
C LEU A 323 -21.96 -3.98 11.00
N HIS A 324 -22.10 -4.36 9.73
CA HIS A 324 -21.65 -3.54 8.62
C HIS A 324 -22.78 -2.62 8.14
N PHE A 325 -22.77 -1.36 8.60
CA PHE A 325 -23.76 -0.36 8.21
C PHE A 325 -23.41 0.25 6.86
N LYS A 326 -24.05 -0.22 5.80
CA LYS A 326 -24.03 0.45 4.49
C LYS A 326 -25.11 1.53 4.48
N THR A 327 -24.71 2.79 4.26
CA THR A 327 -25.63 3.93 4.45
C THR A 327 -26.45 4.30 3.22
N SER A 328 -26.04 3.85 2.03
CA SER A 328 -26.65 4.21 0.75
C SER A 328 -26.04 3.36 -0.36
N GLU A 329 -26.57 3.45 -1.58
CA GLU A 329 -26.03 2.84 -2.81
C GLU A 329 -25.67 3.92 -3.84
N ALA A 330 -25.16 3.51 -5.02
CA ALA A 330 -24.79 4.42 -6.11
C ALA A 330 -25.93 5.37 -6.49
N GLU A 331 -27.14 4.84 -6.64
CA GLU A 331 -28.34 5.52 -7.11
C GLU A 331 -28.80 6.61 -6.14
N ASN A 332 -28.55 6.41 -4.83
CA ASN A 332 -29.17 7.22 -3.79
C ASN A 332 -28.20 7.95 -2.86
N CYS A 333 -26.89 7.71 -2.99
CA CYS A 333 -25.85 8.39 -2.22
C CYS A 333 -25.90 9.93 -2.34
N LYS A 334 -26.56 10.48 -3.37
CA LYS A 334 -26.76 11.92 -3.59
C LYS A 334 -28.17 12.43 -3.33
N LEU A 335 -29.16 11.58 -2.99
CA LEU A 335 -30.54 12.06 -2.81
C LEU A 335 -30.68 13.03 -1.65
N MET A 336 -30.04 12.73 -0.52
CA MET A 336 -29.98 13.66 0.61
C MET A 336 -29.06 14.82 0.26
N ASP A 337 -29.66 16.02 0.21
CA ASP A 337 -28.97 17.29 0.03
C ASP A 337 -28.05 17.35 -1.22
N ASN A 338 -28.41 16.66 -2.31
CA ASN A 338 -27.57 16.56 -3.52
C ASN A 338 -26.15 16.01 -3.25
N GLY A 339 -26.01 15.18 -2.21
CA GLY A 339 -24.74 14.63 -1.74
C GLY A 339 -24.01 15.51 -0.73
N ASP A 340 -24.45 16.74 -0.46
CA ASP A 340 -23.79 17.59 0.52
C ASP A 340 -24.15 17.17 1.96
N LEU A 341 -23.37 17.68 2.92
CA LEU A 341 -23.70 17.55 4.35
C LEU A 341 -24.73 18.63 4.76
N GLY A 342 -25.92 18.53 4.18
CA GLY A 342 -27.06 19.40 4.47
C GLY A 342 -27.96 18.86 5.60
N PRO A 343 -29.13 19.49 5.81
CA PRO A 343 -30.07 19.12 6.86
C PRO A 343 -30.49 17.64 6.88
N GLU A 344 -30.76 17.05 5.72
CA GLU A 344 -31.28 15.68 5.60
C GLU A 344 -30.21 14.66 6.02
N ARG A 345 -29.00 14.81 5.47
CA ARG A 345 -27.85 13.94 5.76
C ARG A 345 -27.37 14.09 7.21
N ARG A 346 -27.37 15.32 7.74
CA ARG A 346 -27.01 15.59 9.15
C ARG A 346 -27.96 14.90 10.12
N LEU A 347 -29.26 14.97 9.85
CA LEU A 347 -30.26 14.30 10.66
C LEU A 347 -30.10 12.78 10.57
N TYR A 348 -30.00 12.25 9.36
CA TYR A 348 -29.86 10.83 9.11
C TYR A 348 -28.67 10.21 9.88
N PHE A 349 -27.47 10.79 9.77
CA PHE A 349 -26.31 10.32 10.53
C PHE A 349 -26.45 10.52 12.04
N ARG A 350 -27.08 11.62 12.48
CA ARG A 350 -27.31 11.85 13.92
C ARG A 350 -28.24 10.78 14.51
N GLU A 351 -29.30 10.41 13.80
CA GLU A 351 -30.23 9.37 14.22
C GLU A 351 -29.59 7.98 14.20
N LEU A 352 -28.77 7.66 13.19
CA LEU A 352 -28.00 6.41 13.18
C LEU A 352 -27.09 6.30 14.40
N VAL A 353 -26.31 7.33 14.69
CA VAL A 353 -25.37 7.33 15.82
C VAL A 353 -26.11 7.32 17.17
N ALA A 354 -27.18 8.09 17.31
CA ALA A 354 -27.96 8.16 18.57
C ALA A 354 -28.63 6.83 18.90
N ARG A 355 -29.16 6.13 17.90
CA ARG A 355 -29.90 4.87 18.08
C ARG A 355 -28.97 3.66 18.18
N PHE A 356 -27.93 3.60 17.34
CA PHE A 356 -27.13 2.39 17.12
C PHE A 356 -25.64 2.53 17.48
N GLY A 357 -25.14 3.74 17.71
CA GLY A 357 -23.72 3.95 17.99
C GLY A 357 -23.22 3.25 19.26
N TYR A 358 -24.08 2.83 20.18
CA TYR A 358 -23.65 2.12 21.39
C TYR A 358 -23.17 0.67 21.11
N HIS A 359 -23.53 0.06 19.97
CA HIS A 359 -23.12 -1.30 19.60
C HIS A 359 -21.59 -1.45 19.57
N LEU A 360 -21.08 -2.67 19.81
CA LEU A 360 -19.67 -2.85 20.16
C LEU A 360 -18.75 -3.06 18.97
N ALA A 361 -19.22 -3.68 17.89
CA ALA A 361 -18.42 -3.91 16.68
C ALA A 361 -19.22 -3.52 15.44
N LEU A 362 -18.90 -2.37 14.86
CA LEU A 362 -19.53 -1.88 13.63
C LEU A 362 -18.55 -1.03 12.81
N ASN A 363 -18.91 -0.82 11.55
CA ASN A 363 -18.42 0.31 10.76
C ASN A 363 -19.56 1.28 10.43
N TRP A 364 -19.18 2.49 10.06
CA TRP A 364 -19.97 3.39 9.24
C TRP A 364 -19.41 3.32 7.81
N ASN A 365 -20.07 2.57 6.93
CA ASN A 365 -19.76 2.56 5.51
C ASN A 365 -20.61 3.62 4.80
N PHE A 366 -19.95 4.63 4.24
CA PHE A 366 -20.61 5.80 3.63
C PHE A 366 -21.34 5.51 2.31
N GLY A 367 -21.52 4.25 1.96
CA GLY A 367 -22.41 3.79 0.91
C GLY A 367 -21.70 2.97 -0.15
N GLU A 368 -22.43 2.03 -0.73
CA GLU A 368 -22.00 1.24 -1.88
C GLU A 368 -21.82 2.13 -3.10
N GLU A 369 -20.84 1.73 -3.92
CA GLU A 369 -20.53 2.36 -5.20
C GLU A 369 -20.59 3.91 -5.18
N ASN A 370 -20.14 4.52 -4.07
CA ASN A 370 -20.51 5.89 -3.74
C ASN A 370 -19.91 6.90 -4.76
N THR A 371 -20.78 7.70 -5.37
CA THR A 371 -20.41 8.66 -6.42
C THR A 371 -20.27 10.11 -5.94
N GLN A 372 -20.39 10.38 -4.63
CA GLN A 372 -20.21 11.72 -4.05
C GLN A 372 -18.78 12.24 -4.29
N SER A 373 -18.60 13.56 -4.25
CA SER A 373 -17.27 14.18 -4.43
C SER A 373 -16.36 13.94 -3.22
N THR A 374 -15.05 14.14 -3.40
CA THR A 374 -14.06 14.07 -2.32
C THR A 374 -14.44 15.00 -1.14
N GLU A 375 -14.89 16.22 -1.42
CA GLU A 375 -15.30 17.19 -0.40
C GLU A 375 -16.54 16.71 0.37
N GLN A 376 -17.49 16.08 -0.33
CA GLN A 376 -18.69 15.50 0.27
C GLN A 376 -18.32 14.32 1.18
N HIS A 377 -17.41 13.43 0.75
CA HIS A 377 -16.87 12.35 1.59
C HIS A 377 -16.17 12.92 2.83
N GLN A 378 -15.30 13.92 2.67
CA GLN A 378 -14.60 14.56 3.79
C GLN A 378 -15.59 15.16 4.80
N ALA A 379 -16.62 15.87 4.32
CA ALA A 379 -17.61 16.51 5.16
C ALA A 379 -18.39 15.50 6.02
N GLN A 380 -18.91 14.42 5.40
CA GLN A 380 -19.65 13.40 6.17
C GLN A 380 -18.75 12.58 7.11
N ASN A 381 -17.52 12.26 6.69
CA ASN A 381 -16.54 11.58 7.54
C ASN A 381 -16.24 12.41 8.80
N ALA A 382 -16.01 13.72 8.62
CA ALA A 382 -15.76 14.65 9.72
C ALA A 382 -16.98 14.84 10.63
N TYR A 383 -18.19 14.83 10.04
CA TYR A 383 -19.43 14.90 10.81
C TYR A 383 -19.61 13.69 11.70
N VAL A 384 -19.58 12.47 11.13
CA VAL A 384 -19.74 11.21 11.88
C VAL A 384 -18.65 11.07 12.94
N LYS A 385 -17.38 11.37 12.60
CA LYS A 385 -16.27 11.38 13.57
C LYS A 385 -16.55 12.29 14.78
N ARG A 386 -17.24 13.41 14.58
CA ARG A 386 -17.55 14.37 15.64
C ARG A 386 -18.70 13.90 16.53
N ILE A 387 -19.74 13.29 15.94
CA ILE A 387 -20.96 12.94 16.66
C ILE A 387 -20.95 11.53 17.24
N ASP A 388 -20.12 10.61 16.72
CA ASP A 388 -19.93 9.27 17.26
C ASP A 388 -18.92 9.29 18.41
N PRO A 389 -19.37 9.23 19.67
CA PRO A 389 -18.50 9.40 20.83
C PRO A 389 -17.59 8.19 21.05
N TYR A 390 -17.79 7.11 20.30
CA TYR A 390 -17.06 5.85 20.42
C TYR A 390 -16.04 5.66 19.30
N ASN A 391 -16.05 6.55 18.28
CA ASN A 391 -15.09 6.57 17.18
C ASN A 391 -15.00 5.22 16.43
N HIS A 392 -16.14 4.68 15.99
CA HIS A 392 -16.19 3.44 15.21
C HIS A 392 -15.43 3.56 13.88
N LEU A 393 -15.15 2.41 13.28
CA LEU A 393 -14.49 2.35 11.99
C LEU A 393 -15.34 3.09 10.95
N ARG A 394 -14.72 3.99 10.21
CA ARG A 394 -15.29 4.72 9.08
C ARG A 394 -14.67 4.19 7.81
N VAL A 395 -15.49 3.65 6.91
CA VAL A 395 -15.07 3.02 5.66
C VAL A 395 -15.83 3.59 4.47
N LEU A 396 -15.24 3.47 3.28
CA LEU A 396 -15.86 3.89 2.04
C LEU A 396 -15.82 2.73 1.05
N HIS A 397 -16.87 2.63 0.25
CA HIS A 397 -17.03 1.69 -0.84
C HIS A 397 -17.25 2.45 -2.15
N THR A 398 -16.64 1.99 -3.24
CA THR A 398 -16.72 2.64 -4.56
C THR A 398 -16.58 1.61 -5.67
N PHE A 399 -17.04 1.98 -6.87
CA PHE A 399 -16.90 1.18 -8.08
C PHE A 399 -15.48 0.64 -8.30
N PRO A 400 -15.32 -0.55 -8.87
CA PRO A 400 -14.00 -1.14 -9.07
C PRO A 400 -13.05 -0.27 -9.90
N GLY A 401 -13.59 0.50 -10.85
CA GLY A 401 -12.89 1.46 -11.72
C GLY A 401 -12.52 2.79 -11.07
N ALA A 402 -13.15 3.16 -9.96
CA ALA A 402 -13.03 4.51 -9.38
C ALA A 402 -12.09 4.58 -8.17
N LYS A 403 -11.60 3.43 -7.67
CA LYS A 403 -10.83 3.32 -6.41
C LYS A 403 -9.72 4.35 -6.28
N ASP A 404 -8.89 4.52 -7.32
CA ASP A 404 -7.78 5.48 -7.28
C ASP A 404 -8.25 6.92 -7.15
N SER A 405 -9.22 7.31 -7.97
CA SER A 405 -9.78 8.67 -7.97
C SER A 405 -10.57 9.02 -6.71
N VAL A 406 -11.15 8.02 -6.04
CA VAL A 406 -11.99 8.22 -4.86
C VAL A 406 -11.18 8.07 -3.58
N TYR A 407 -10.41 7.00 -3.43
CA TYR A 407 -9.65 6.73 -2.20
C TYR A 407 -8.35 7.52 -2.11
N GLY A 408 -7.64 7.71 -3.24
CA GLY A 408 -6.35 8.40 -3.27
C GLY A 408 -6.35 9.80 -2.64
N PRO A 409 -7.34 10.67 -2.96
CA PRO A 409 -7.49 11.99 -2.33
C PRO A 409 -7.79 11.95 -0.82
N LEU A 410 -8.21 10.81 -0.27
CA LEU A 410 -8.62 10.67 1.14
C LEU A 410 -7.51 10.11 2.06
N LEU A 411 -6.37 9.69 1.49
CA LEU A 411 -5.22 9.10 2.21
C LEU A 411 -4.60 10.03 3.26
N GLY A 412 -4.08 9.42 4.33
CA GLY A 412 -3.37 10.13 5.40
C GLY A 412 -4.29 11.09 6.17
N ASP A 413 -3.79 12.29 6.46
CA ASP A 413 -4.52 13.31 7.22
C ASP A 413 -5.51 14.12 6.35
N LYS A 414 -5.70 13.74 5.08
CA LYS A 414 -6.64 14.43 4.18
C LYS A 414 -8.10 14.11 4.49
N SER A 415 -8.38 13.08 5.29
CA SER A 415 -9.75 12.75 5.69
C SER A 415 -9.82 11.99 7.02
N GLU A 416 -11.02 11.94 7.60
CA GLU A 416 -11.30 11.15 8.81
C GLU A 416 -11.53 9.65 8.53
N LEU A 417 -11.32 9.20 7.28
CA LEU A 417 -11.46 7.80 6.88
C LEU A 417 -10.41 6.92 7.57
N THR A 418 -10.81 5.70 7.94
CA THR A 418 -9.98 4.77 8.73
C THR A 418 -9.88 3.37 8.11
N GLY A 419 -10.61 3.12 7.04
CA GLY A 419 -10.68 1.81 6.41
C GLY A 419 -11.37 1.87 5.05
N LEU A 420 -11.39 0.73 4.37
CA LEU A 420 -12.07 0.56 3.09
C LEU A 420 -12.92 -0.71 3.10
N SER A 421 -14.02 -0.63 2.37
CA SER A 421 -14.87 -1.74 1.99
C SER A 421 -14.72 -1.90 0.47
N LEU A 422 -13.88 -2.84 0.02
CA LEU A 422 -13.51 -2.95 -1.39
C LEU A 422 -14.51 -3.79 -2.19
N GLN A 423 -14.78 -3.32 -3.40
CA GLN A 423 -15.47 -4.04 -4.46
C GLN A 423 -14.50 -4.48 -5.56
N THR A 424 -14.73 -5.63 -6.17
CA THR A 424 -14.01 -6.07 -7.37
C THR A 424 -14.97 -6.37 -8.51
N SER A 425 -14.46 -6.78 -9.68
CA SER A 425 -15.30 -7.04 -10.87
C SER A 425 -14.95 -8.32 -11.63
N ASN A 426 -14.00 -9.13 -11.13
CA ASN A 426 -13.61 -10.36 -11.84
C ASN A 426 -14.36 -11.57 -11.27
N PRO A 427 -15.07 -12.36 -12.09
CA PRO A 427 -15.80 -13.57 -11.65
C PRO A 427 -14.89 -14.68 -11.07
N ALA A 428 -13.58 -14.64 -11.34
CA ALA A 428 -12.59 -15.52 -10.74
C ALA A 428 -11.91 -14.93 -9.49
N PHE A 429 -12.35 -13.74 -9.02
CA PHE A 429 -11.89 -13.03 -7.82
C PHE A 429 -10.40 -12.65 -7.82
N THR A 430 -9.73 -12.70 -8.96
CA THR A 430 -8.27 -12.55 -9.06
C THR A 430 -7.75 -11.13 -8.78
N GLN A 431 -8.63 -10.11 -8.78
CA GLN A 431 -8.26 -8.71 -8.47
C GLN A 431 -8.06 -8.48 -6.96
N VAL A 432 -8.67 -9.31 -6.12
CA VAL A 432 -8.82 -9.08 -4.67
C VAL A 432 -7.47 -8.89 -3.98
N TYR A 433 -6.51 -9.80 -4.18
CA TYR A 433 -5.18 -9.69 -3.57
C TYR A 433 -4.48 -8.37 -3.92
N GLY A 434 -4.50 -8.00 -5.21
CA GLY A 434 -3.82 -6.81 -5.70
C GLY A 434 -4.41 -5.52 -5.12
N ASP A 435 -5.74 -5.41 -5.12
CA ASP A 435 -6.45 -4.24 -4.61
C ASP A 435 -6.29 -4.08 -3.11
N VAL A 436 -6.48 -5.17 -2.34
CA VAL A 436 -6.28 -5.14 -0.88
C VAL A 436 -4.84 -4.74 -0.54
N LYS A 437 -3.84 -5.37 -1.19
CA LYS A 437 -2.42 -5.08 -0.95
C LYS A 437 -2.11 -3.61 -1.23
N LYS A 438 -2.59 -3.08 -2.36
CA LYS A 438 -2.38 -1.69 -2.76
C LYS A 438 -2.84 -0.73 -1.67
N TRP A 439 -4.08 -0.84 -1.20
CA TRP A 439 -4.63 0.10 -0.24
C TRP A 439 -4.08 -0.08 1.18
N VAL A 440 -3.75 -1.30 1.57
CA VAL A 440 -3.02 -1.56 2.82
C VAL A 440 -1.67 -0.83 2.81
N LEU A 441 -0.89 -0.95 1.73
CA LEU A 441 0.44 -0.34 1.65
C LEU A 441 0.38 1.18 1.45
N GLN A 442 -0.52 1.69 0.61
CA GLN A 442 -0.64 3.13 0.37
C GLN A 442 -1.11 3.90 1.61
N SER A 443 -2.09 3.37 2.35
CA SER A 443 -2.56 4.00 3.59
C SER A 443 -1.46 4.02 4.67
N GLN A 444 -0.70 2.92 4.80
CA GLN A 444 0.46 2.86 5.69
C GLN A 444 1.54 3.87 5.28
N ALA A 445 1.86 3.96 3.98
CA ALA A 445 2.84 4.92 3.46
C ALA A 445 2.41 6.38 3.65
N ALA A 446 1.09 6.65 3.64
CA ALA A 446 0.51 7.96 3.92
C ALA A 446 0.47 8.32 5.42
N GLY A 447 0.99 7.46 6.31
CA GLY A 447 1.08 7.72 7.75
C GLY A 447 -0.19 7.40 8.56
N LYS A 448 -1.26 6.92 7.90
CA LYS A 448 -2.51 6.52 8.55
C LYS A 448 -2.96 5.16 8.01
N PRO A 449 -2.45 4.04 8.57
CA PRO A 449 -2.81 2.70 8.12
C PRO A 449 -4.32 2.46 8.18
N TRP A 450 -4.90 2.00 7.07
CA TRP A 450 -6.32 1.69 6.98
C TRP A 450 -6.61 0.23 7.29
N VAL A 451 -7.79 -0.01 7.86
CA VAL A 451 -8.40 -1.35 7.98
C VAL A 451 -9.09 -1.66 6.65
N VAL A 452 -8.51 -2.54 5.84
CA VAL A 452 -8.99 -2.81 4.47
C VAL A 452 -9.64 -4.19 4.40
N ALA A 453 -10.91 -4.23 3.99
CA ALA A 453 -11.66 -5.45 3.71
C ALA A 453 -12.06 -5.51 2.22
N CYS A 454 -12.38 -6.71 1.72
CA CYS A 454 -13.03 -6.88 0.41
C CYS A 454 -14.43 -7.45 0.63
N ASP A 455 -15.44 -6.57 0.55
CA ASP A 455 -16.80 -6.90 0.99
C ASP A 455 -17.70 -7.31 -0.17
N GLU A 456 -17.32 -6.91 -1.39
CA GLU A 456 -17.91 -7.39 -2.63
C GLU A 456 -16.84 -7.98 -3.56
N PRO A 457 -16.30 -9.16 -3.21
CA PRO A 457 -15.43 -9.91 -4.10
C PRO A 457 -16.28 -10.49 -5.25
N GLY A 458 -15.78 -10.45 -6.49
CA GLY A 458 -16.44 -11.07 -7.65
C GLY A 458 -17.00 -10.04 -8.64
N ASP A 459 -17.96 -10.42 -9.47
CA ASP A 459 -18.66 -9.52 -10.40
C ASP A 459 -20.15 -9.40 -10.03
N ALA A 460 -20.84 -8.39 -10.56
CA ALA A 460 -22.27 -8.18 -10.30
C ALA A 460 -23.18 -9.33 -10.83
N THR A 461 -22.66 -10.18 -11.74
CA THR A 461 -23.49 -11.20 -12.40
C THR A 461 -23.53 -12.49 -11.60
N HIS A 462 -22.37 -12.97 -11.18
CA HIS A 462 -22.12 -14.29 -10.64
C HIS A 462 -21.74 -14.25 -9.17
N ALA A 463 -20.70 -13.47 -8.83
CA ALA A 463 -20.07 -13.42 -7.51
C ALA A 463 -20.03 -14.79 -6.79
N LEU A 464 -20.41 -14.87 -5.51
CA LEU A 464 -20.51 -16.14 -4.79
C LEU A 464 -21.81 -16.88 -5.12
N VAL A 465 -21.72 -17.81 -6.07
CA VAL A 465 -22.81 -18.70 -6.47
C VAL A 465 -23.20 -19.69 -5.36
N THR A 466 -24.27 -20.45 -5.54
CA THR A 466 -24.76 -21.43 -4.56
C THR A 466 -23.85 -22.66 -4.46
N ASP A 467 -23.93 -23.40 -3.34
CA ASP A 467 -23.28 -24.72 -3.19
C ASP A 467 -23.79 -25.75 -4.21
N GLU A 468 -25.02 -25.61 -4.70
CA GLU A 468 -25.58 -26.47 -5.74
C GLU A 468 -24.87 -26.25 -7.08
N GLU A 469 -24.44 -25.02 -7.36
CA GLU A 469 -23.80 -24.63 -8.61
C GLU A 469 -22.27 -24.79 -8.57
N ASP A 470 -21.63 -24.42 -7.47
CA ASP A 470 -20.20 -24.63 -7.23
C ASP A 470 -19.96 -25.11 -5.79
N PRO A 471 -20.03 -26.42 -5.50
CA PRO A 471 -19.74 -26.93 -4.16
C PRO A 471 -18.26 -26.79 -3.78
N GLY A 472 -17.38 -26.54 -4.75
CA GLY A 472 -15.95 -26.43 -4.54
C GLY A 472 -15.52 -25.06 -4.04
N HIS A 473 -16.16 -24.00 -4.57
CA HIS A 473 -15.85 -22.59 -4.30
C HIS A 473 -14.37 -22.26 -4.43
N ASP A 474 -13.66 -22.93 -5.35
CA ASP A 474 -12.20 -22.87 -5.39
C ASP A 474 -11.70 -21.46 -5.72
N ASN A 475 -12.33 -20.74 -6.66
CA ASN A 475 -11.95 -19.37 -6.98
C ASN A 475 -12.24 -18.40 -5.82
N ALA A 476 -13.42 -18.50 -5.20
CA ALA A 476 -13.79 -17.68 -4.05
C ALA A 476 -12.83 -17.91 -2.87
N ARG A 477 -12.55 -19.17 -2.53
CA ARG A 477 -11.61 -19.55 -1.47
C ARG A 477 -10.18 -19.08 -1.78
N ILE A 478 -9.65 -19.41 -2.96
CA ILE A 478 -8.24 -19.16 -3.29
C ILE A 478 -8.01 -17.67 -3.51
N ASN A 479 -8.78 -17.04 -4.40
CA ASN A 479 -8.49 -15.68 -4.85
C ASN A 479 -9.20 -14.60 -4.02
N GLY A 480 -10.41 -14.86 -3.51
CA GLY A 480 -11.14 -13.91 -2.66
C GLY A 480 -10.72 -13.97 -1.19
N LEU A 481 -11.00 -15.11 -0.53
CA LEU A 481 -10.78 -15.30 0.91
C LEU A 481 -9.29 -15.23 1.27
N TRP A 482 -8.48 -16.16 0.76
CA TRP A 482 -7.05 -16.18 1.03
C TRP A 482 -6.33 -15.01 0.37
N GLY A 483 -6.79 -14.53 -0.79
CA GLY A 483 -6.26 -13.31 -1.41
C GLY A 483 -6.34 -12.10 -0.51
N THR A 484 -7.47 -11.89 0.17
CA THR A 484 -7.62 -10.78 1.12
C THR A 484 -6.68 -10.90 2.31
N PHE A 485 -6.67 -12.06 2.98
CA PHE A 485 -5.83 -12.24 4.16
C PHE A 485 -4.34 -12.16 3.81
N MET A 486 -3.89 -12.81 2.74
CA MET A 486 -2.49 -12.81 2.34
C MET A 486 -2.01 -11.44 1.82
N ALA A 487 -2.93 -10.56 1.44
CA ALA A 487 -2.65 -9.16 1.10
C ALA A 487 -2.59 -8.23 2.33
N GLY A 488 -2.79 -8.77 3.54
CA GLY A 488 -2.79 -7.99 4.78
C GLY A 488 -4.13 -7.30 5.10
N GLY A 489 -5.20 -7.69 4.41
CA GLY A 489 -6.56 -7.22 4.71
C GLY A 489 -7.15 -7.87 5.96
N CYS A 490 -8.22 -7.25 6.49
CA CYS A 490 -8.89 -7.71 7.72
C CYS A 490 -10.01 -8.73 7.48
N GLY A 491 -10.43 -8.98 6.23
CA GLY A 491 -11.47 -9.97 5.97
C GLY A 491 -12.31 -9.73 4.73
N THR A 492 -13.26 -10.63 4.50
CA THR A 492 -14.18 -10.60 3.35
C THR A 492 -15.63 -10.65 3.80
N GLU A 493 -16.51 -9.97 3.09
CA GLU A 493 -17.95 -10.28 3.10
C GLU A 493 -18.32 -10.82 1.70
N TRP A 494 -19.43 -11.56 1.61
CA TRP A 494 -19.77 -12.28 0.38
C TRP A 494 -21.08 -11.83 -0.24
N TYR A 495 -20.94 -11.23 -1.42
CA TYR A 495 -22.01 -10.81 -2.32
C TYR A 495 -22.42 -11.94 -3.26
N PHE A 496 -23.72 -12.05 -3.60
CA PHE A 496 -24.30 -13.21 -4.30
C PHE A 496 -24.64 -12.98 -5.78
N GLY A 497 -24.33 -11.80 -6.34
CA GLY A 497 -24.64 -11.47 -7.72
C GLY A 497 -26.14 -11.40 -8.00
N TYR A 498 -26.50 -11.05 -9.24
CA TYR A 498 -27.90 -10.91 -9.64
C TYR A 498 -28.49 -12.09 -10.41
N LYS A 499 -27.67 -12.96 -11.01
CA LYS A 499 -28.14 -13.97 -11.97
C LYS A 499 -28.65 -15.26 -11.33
N HIS A 500 -28.11 -15.63 -10.17
CA HIS A 500 -28.27 -16.96 -9.57
C HIS A 500 -29.37 -17.00 -8.52
N PRO A 501 -29.90 -18.19 -8.16
CA PRO A 501 -30.83 -18.34 -7.06
C PRO A 501 -30.27 -17.79 -5.75
N HIS A 502 -31.16 -17.25 -4.91
CA HIS A 502 -30.76 -16.56 -3.68
C HIS A 502 -29.72 -15.46 -3.96
N SER A 503 -30.04 -14.62 -4.96
CA SER A 503 -29.25 -13.45 -5.35
C SER A 503 -29.19 -12.42 -4.23
N ASP A 504 -28.42 -11.37 -4.43
CA ASP A 504 -28.31 -10.27 -3.47
C ASP A 504 -29.67 -9.64 -3.11
N LEU A 505 -30.61 -9.58 -4.05
CA LEU A 505 -31.96 -9.06 -3.78
C LEU A 505 -32.97 -10.12 -3.31
N THR A 506 -32.69 -11.41 -3.52
CA THR A 506 -33.69 -12.49 -3.37
C THR A 506 -33.32 -13.55 -2.33
N CYS A 507 -32.13 -13.46 -1.73
CA CYS A 507 -31.72 -14.39 -0.70
C CYS A 507 -32.64 -14.32 0.52
N GLU A 508 -33.00 -15.50 1.02
CA GLU A 508 -33.87 -15.79 2.18
C GLU A 508 -33.30 -16.97 3.02
N ASP A 509 -32.24 -17.64 2.52
CA ASP A 509 -31.61 -18.78 3.17
C ASP A 509 -30.10 -18.77 2.94
N TRP A 510 -29.34 -18.43 3.97
CA TRP A 510 -27.88 -18.46 3.93
C TRP A 510 -27.31 -19.88 3.86
N ARG A 511 -28.12 -20.94 4.05
CA ARG A 511 -27.68 -22.33 3.77
C ARG A 511 -27.45 -22.62 2.30
N SER A 512 -27.86 -21.72 1.41
CA SER A 512 -27.52 -21.83 -0.01
C SER A 512 -25.99 -21.83 -0.26
N ARG A 513 -25.17 -21.44 0.74
CA ARG A 513 -23.70 -21.47 0.75
C ARG A 513 -23.11 -22.13 2.03
N ASP A 514 -23.80 -23.12 2.60
CA ASP A 514 -23.39 -23.80 3.84
C ASP A 514 -21.96 -24.36 3.80
N LEU A 515 -21.55 -24.96 2.68
CA LEU A 515 -20.21 -25.52 2.48
C LEU A 515 -19.14 -24.43 2.44
N PHE A 516 -19.47 -23.27 1.90
CA PHE A 516 -18.53 -22.17 1.80
C PHE A 516 -18.25 -21.51 3.15
N TRP A 517 -19.26 -21.41 4.02
CA TRP A 517 -19.08 -20.91 5.38
C TRP A 517 -18.07 -21.76 6.18
N ASP A 518 -18.03 -23.08 5.96
CA ASP A 518 -17.02 -23.95 6.57
C ASP A 518 -15.60 -23.61 6.09
N GLN A 519 -15.44 -23.31 4.79
CA GLN A 519 -14.15 -22.90 4.23
C GLN A 519 -13.68 -21.54 4.78
N CYS A 520 -14.61 -20.59 4.95
CA CYS A 520 -14.33 -19.31 5.61
C CYS A 520 -13.90 -19.51 7.07
N LYS A 521 -14.59 -20.40 7.80
CA LYS A 521 -14.26 -20.74 9.19
C LYS A 521 -12.86 -21.36 9.32
N ILE A 522 -12.46 -22.23 8.39
CA ILE A 522 -11.10 -22.81 8.37
C ILE A 522 -10.03 -21.71 8.33
N ALA A 523 -10.21 -20.68 7.49
CA ALA A 523 -9.26 -19.57 7.39
C ALA A 523 -9.22 -18.74 8.69
N LEU A 524 -10.38 -18.37 9.25
CA LEU A 524 -10.45 -17.66 10.53
C LEU A 524 -9.77 -18.43 11.66
N ASP A 525 -10.14 -19.70 11.85
CA ASP A 525 -9.63 -20.55 12.93
C ASP A 525 -8.12 -20.72 12.80
N PHE A 526 -7.61 -20.87 11.58
CA PHE A 526 -6.18 -20.98 11.35
C PHE A 526 -5.45 -19.67 11.69
N LEU A 527 -5.93 -18.54 11.20
CA LEU A 527 -5.26 -17.25 11.38
C LEU A 527 -5.28 -16.78 12.84
N THR A 528 -6.36 -17.06 13.57
CA THR A 528 -6.54 -16.64 14.96
C THR A 528 -6.03 -17.67 15.98
N GLY A 529 -6.05 -18.98 15.64
CA GLY A 529 -5.71 -20.08 16.57
C GLY A 529 -4.23 -20.48 16.60
N ASN A 530 -3.35 -19.85 15.83
CA ASN A 530 -1.94 -20.28 15.67
C ASN A 530 -0.88 -19.27 16.17
N ASP A 531 -1.27 -18.28 16.97
CA ASP A 531 -0.41 -17.17 17.46
C ASP A 531 0.37 -16.47 16.33
N ILE A 532 -0.33 -16.13 15.25
CA ILE A 532 0.25 -15.43 14.09
C ILE A 532 0.25 -13.92 14.39
N PRO A 533 1.42 -13.24 14.37
CA PRO A 533 1.51 -11.82 14.74
C PRO A 533 1.08 -10.89 13.59
N LEU A 534 -0.12 -11.08 13.05
CA LEU A 534 -0.61 -10.44 11.81
C LEU A 534 -0.35 -8.93 11.73
N SER A 535 -0.58 -8.19 12.82
CA SER A 535 -0.32 -6.73 12.88
C SER A 535 1.11 -6.33 12.51
N LYS A 536 2.09 -7.23 12.73
CA LYS A 536 3.52 -7.01 12.45
C LYS A 536 3.99 -7.66 11.15
N MET A 537 3.09 -8.30 10.40
CA MET A 537 3.44 -9.02 9.17
C MET A 537 3.13 -8.17 7.94
N GLN A 538 3.93 -8.31 6.90
CA GLN A 538 3.74 -7.58 5.64
C GLN A 538 3.56 -8.56 4.47
N PRO A 539 2.74 -8.22 3.45
CA PRO A 539 2.67 -8.99 2.22
C PRO A 539 4.04 -9.06 1.55
N THR A 540 4.41 -10.26 1.11
CA THR A 540 5.61 -10.52 0.33
C THR A 540 5.28 -11.55 -0.75
N LEU A 541 5.97 -11.47 -1.89
CA LEU A 541 5.75 -12.39 -2.99
C LEU A 541 6.70 -13.58 -2.91
N THR A 542 6.22 -14.74 -3.35
CA THR A 542 7.09 -15.88 -3.63
C THR A 542 7.62 -15.77 -5.06
N ARG A 543 8.70 -16.49 -5.38
CA ARG A 543 9.26 -16.60 -6.74
C ARG A 543 8.37 -17.38 -7.70
N SER A 544 7.30 -18.03 -7.21
CA SER A 544 6.37 -18.85 -7.99
C SER A 544 5.02 -18.17 -8.21
N GLY A 545 4.84 -16.90 -7.81
CA GLY A 545 3.57 -16.18 -7.92
C GLY A 545 2.53 -16.61 -6.87
N ASP A 546 2.95 -17.32 -5.82
CA ASP A 546 2.18 -17.56 -4.60
C ASP A 546 2.27 -16.35 -3.67
N TRP A 547 1.45 -16.35 -2.61
CA TRP A 547 1.39 -15.23 -1.68
C TRP A 547 2.00 -15.59 -0.34
N ALA A 548 2.62 -14.61 0.30
CA ALA A 548 3.13 -14.77 1.65
C ALA A 548 2.91 -13.52 2.50
N LEU A 549 2.81 -13.73 3.81
CA LEU A 549 2.90 -12.69 4.83
C LEU A 549 4.12 -13.01 5.70
N ALA A 550 4.95 -12.02 6.01
CA ALA A 550 6.14 -12.24 6.83
C ALA A 550 6.36 -11.14 7.86
N GLY A 551 6.77 -11.51 9.07
CA GLY A 551 7.10 -10.58 10.15
C GLY A 551 7.18 -11.25 11.53
N ASP A 552 7.97 -10.68 12.43
CA ASP A 552 8.08 -11.07 13.85
C ASP A 552 8.31 -12.58 14.10
N GLY A 553 9.25 -13.18 13.36
CA GLY A 553 9.58 -14.61 13.45
C GLY A 553 8.53 -15.55 12.82
N CYS A 554 7.58 -15.01 12.07
CA CYS A 554 6.48 -15.76 11.44
C CYS A 554 6.44 -15.52 9.93
N VAL A 555 6.20 -16.57 9.15
CA VAL A 555 5.90 -16.48 7.71
C VAL A 555 4.72 -17.39 7.40
N VAL A 556 3.68 -16.84 6.80
CA VAL A 556 2.52 -17.59 6.27
C VAL A 556 2.67 -17.60 4.76
N VAL A 557 2.64 -18.77 4.13
CA VAL A 557 2.75 -18.91 2.67
C VAL A 557 1.52 -19.64 2.16
N PHE A 558 0.79 -19.04 1.23
CA PHE A 558 -0.35 -19.65 0.58
C PHE A 558 0.03 -20.12 -0.82
N VAL A 559 0.19 -21.43 -0.98
CA VAL A 559 0.56 -22.09 -2.23
C VAL A 559 -0.72 -22.43 -2.99
N LYS A 560 -1.06 -21.65 -4.01
CA LYS A 560 -2.40 -21.64 -4.62
C LYS A 560 -2.77 -22.93 -5.35
N GLN A 561 -1.78 -23.62 -5.92
CA GLN A 561 -2.00 -24.85 -6.70
C GLN A 561 -1.30 -26.08 -6.09
N GLY A 562 -0.71 -25.93 -4.90
CA GLY A 562 0.19 -26.93 -4.32
C GLY A 562 1.52 -27.04 -5.06
N GLY A 563 2.21 -28.17 -4.93
CA GLY A 563 3.54 -28.36 -5.52
C GLY A 563 4.67 -27.60 -4.80
N LYS A 564 5.56 -26.94 -5.56
CA LYS A 564 6.75 -26.27 -5.02
C LYS A 564 6.59 -24.76 -5.07
N THR A 565 6.92 -24.09 -3.97
CA THR A 565 7.03 -22.64 -3.89
C THR A 565 8.43 -22.25 -3.40
N GLN A 566 8.91 -21.08 -3.78
CA GLN A 566 10.22 -20.57 -3.36
C GLN A 566 10.11 -19.16 -2.83
N LEU A 567 10.74 -18.88 -1.70
CA LEU A 567 10.81 -17.55 -1.13
C LEU A 567 12.14 -17.32 -0.41
N ASP A 568 12.53 -16.06 -0.29
CA ASP A 568 13.72 -15.69 0.46
C ASP A 568 13.37 -15.67 1.96
N LEU A 569 14.03 -16.54 2.72
CA LEU A 569 13.91 -16.58 4.17
C LEU A 569 15.21 -16.12 4.82
N PRO A 570 15.12 -15.43 5.98
CA PRO A 570 16.31 -15.12 6.77
C PRO A 570 16.96 -16.42 7.25
N GLN A 571 18.27 -16.33 7.54
CA GLN A 571 19.08 -17.41 8.08
C GLN A 571 18.64 -17.78 9.50
N ALA A 572 17.62 -18.63 9.60
CA ALA A 572 17.03 -19.09 10.85
C ALA A 572 16.38 -20.46 10.65
N LYS A 573 16.21 -21.22 11.73
CA LYS A 573 15.48 -22.49 11.70
C LYS A 573 14.00 -22.25 11.97
N PHE A 574 13.14 -22.70 11.06
CA PHE A 574 11.69 -22.56 11.13
C PHE A 574 11.01 -23.92 11.35
N SER A 575 10.05 -24.00 12.26
CA SER A 575 9.08 -25.09 12.30
C SER A 575 8.01 -24.85 11.24
N VAL A 576 7.56 -25.89 10.55
CA VAL A 576 6.59 -25.78 9.45
C VAL A 576 5.32 -26.55 9.77
N THR A 577 4.19 -25.87 9.76
CA THR A 577 2.85 -26.45 9.81
C THR A 577 2.15 -26.23 8.49
N LYS A 578 1.65 -27.30 7.87
CA LYS A 578 0.82 -27.26 6.66
C LYS A 578 -0.66 -27.31 7.05
N LEU A 579 -1.49 -26.56 6.36
CA LEU A 579 -2.95 -26.63 6.36
C LEU A 579 -3.42 -26.85 4.91
N ILE A 580 -4.35 -27.78 4.70
CA ILE A 580 -5.13 -27.86 3.46
C ILE A 580 -6.28 -26.86 3.57
N ALA A 581 -6.23 -25.79 2.77
CA ALA A 581 -7.14 -24.65 2.91
C ALA A 581 -8.62 -25.01 2.67
N LYS A 582 -8.89 -26.01 1.83
CA LYS A 582 -10.25 -26.49 1.56
C LYS A 582 -10.87 -27.33 2.68
N THR A 583 -10.09 -28.18 3.34
CA THR A 583 -10.62 -29.21 4.26
C THR A 583 -10.29 -28.96 5.74
N GLY A 584 -9.36 -28.06 6.04
CA GLY A 584 -8.95 -27.79 7.42
C GLY A 584 -7.88 -28.76 7.94
N GLU A 585 -7.49 -29.77 7.16
CA GLU A 585 -6.51 -30.78 7.60
C GLU A 585 -5.12 -30.16 7.81
N THR A 586 -4.58 -30.33 9.03
CA THR A 586 -3.26 -29.81 9.40
C THR A 586 -2.22 -30.91 9.59
N GLU A 587 -0.97 -30.65 9.21
CA GLU A 587 0.17 -31.56 9.36
C GLU A 587 1.43 -30.79 9.77
N SER A 588 2.18 -31.27 10.77
CA SER A 588 3.51 -30.74 11.09
C SER A 588 4.56 -31.38 10.18
N LEU A 589 5.30 -30.56 9.43
CA LEU A 589 6.32 -31.00 8.47
C LEU A 589 7.75 -30.95 9.03
N GLY A 590 7.90 -30.77 10.34
CA GLY A 590 9.20 -30.66 11.00
C GLY A 590 9.82 -29.26 10.85
N THR A 591 11.11 -29.18 10.55
CA THR A 591 11.85 -27.90 10.49
C THR A 591 12.62 -27.72 9.19
N ILE A 592 12.74 -26.48 8.73
CA ILE A 592 13.56 -26.07 7.59
C ILE A 592 14.55 -24.97 7.98
N ASP A 593 15.74 -25.00 7.40
CA ASP A 593 16.72 -23.90 7.52
C ASP A 593 16.46 -22.85 6.45
N GLY A 594 16.10 -21.65 6.89
CA GLY A 594 15.83 -20.50 6.04
C GLY A 594 17.11 -19.95 5.38
N LYS A 595 16.98 -19.59 4.12
CA LYS A 595 18.01 -18.98 3.27
C LYS A 595 17.36 -18.31 2.04
N PRO A 596 18.10 -17.53 1.25
CA PRO A 596 17.62 -17.13 -0.07
C PRO A 596 17.22 -18.35 -0.92
N LEU A 597 16.14 -18.23 -1.68
CA LEU A 597 15.53 -19.30 -2.49
C LEU A 597 15.19 -20.58 -1.71
N THR A 598 14.69 -20.42 -0.48
CA THR A 598 14.19 -21.57 0.29
C THR A 598 13.01 -22.20 -0.44
N THR A 599 13.11 -23.48 -0.74
CA THR A 599 12.03 -24.23 -1.39
C THR A 599 11.13 -24.87 -0.34
N LEU A 600 9.84 -24.59 -0.41
CA LEU A 600 8.82 -25.30 0.34
C LEU A 600 8.05 -26.23 -0.59
N GLN A 601 7.80 -27.46 -0.15
CA GLN A 601 7.11 -28.49 -0.93
C GLN A 601 5.75 -28.79 -0.27
N ALA A 602 4.68 -28.40 -0.94
CA ALA A 602 3.37 -28.98 -0.73
C ALA A 602 3.35 -30.39 -1.35
N SER A 603 3.08 -31.40 -0.53
CA SER A 603 3.03 -32.81 -0.96
C SER A 603 1.78 -33.17 -1.79
N VAL A 604 0.94 -32.19 -2.10
CA VAL A 604 -0.38 -32.35 -2.75
C VAL A 604 -0.55 -31.31 -3.87
N LYS A 605 -1.39 -31.63 -4.87
CA LYS A 605 -1.78 -30.71 -5.96
C LYS A 605 -3.10 -29.99 -5.62
N GLN A 606 -3.13 -29.25 -4.53
CA GLN A 606 -4.27 -28.43 -4.10
C GLN A 606 -3.75 -27.25 -3.27
N ASP A 607 -4.62 -26.26 -3.02
CA ASP A 607 -4.28 -25.07 -2.27
C ASP A 607 -3.92 -25.40 -0.81
N VAL A 608 -2.74 -24.97 -0.38
CA VAL A 608 -2.24 -25.19 0.99
C VAL A 608 -1.65 -23.92 1.59
N VAL A 609 -1.80 -23.79 2.90
CA VAL A 609 -1.14 -22.76 3.70
C VAL A 609 0.00 -23.41 4.46
N MET A 610 1.20 -22.83 4.39
CA MET A 610 2.34 -23.21 5.20
C MET A 610 2.67 -22.10 6.17
N LEU A 611 2.54 -22.40 7.46
CA LEU A 611 2.93 -21.54 8.56
C LEU A 611 4.32 -21.93 9.05
N LEU A 612 5.25 -20.99 8.93
CA LEU A 612 6.63 -21.11 9.37
C LEU A 612 6.82 -20.23 10.61
N LYS A 613 7.29 -20.82 11.71
CA LYS A 613 7.56 -20.11 12.95
C LYS A 613 8.98 -20.33 13.42
N THR A 614 9.61 -19.29 13.95
CA THR A 614 10.89 -19.38 14.64
C THR A 614 10.86 -18.59 15.94
N LYS A 615 11.77 -18.92 16.86
CA LYS A 615 11.91 -18.21 18.14
C LYS A 615 12.64 -16.87 17.98
N GLN A 616 13.33 -16.67 16.85
CA GLN A 616 14.02 -15.41 16.53
C GLN A 616 13.01 -14.39 15.99
N ARG A 617 12.82 -13.28 16.70
CA ARG A 617 11.77 -12.29 16.40
C ARG A 617 12.27 -11.11 15.56
N ASP A 618 13.50 -10.66 15.79
CA ASP A 618 14.11 -9.51 15.10
C ASP A 618 14.74 -9.88 13.75
N LEU A 619 14.00 -10.64 12.95
CA LEU A 619 14.45 -11.05 11.62
C LEU A 619 14.04 -10.00 10.59
N LYS A 620 14.99 -9.62 9.74
CA LYS A 620 14.70 -8.83 8.54
C LYS A 620 14.21 -9.76 7.44
N TYR A 621 12.99 -9.52 7.00
CA TYR A 621 12.42 -10.18 5.83
C TYR A 621 12.65 -9.29 4.62
N ASP A 622 13.05 -9.89 3.49
CA ASP A 622 13.06 -9.18 2.21
C ASP A 622 11.61 -9.10 1.72
N LEU A 623 10.92 -8.03 2.12
CA LEU A 623 9.49 -7.85 1.88
C LEU A 623 9.18 -7.37 0.46
N GLY A 624 10.21 -7.14 -0.37
CA GLY A 624 10.02 -6.61 -1.73
C GLY A 624 9.14 -5.35 -1.75
N MET A 625 9.31 -4.45 -0.77
CA MET A 625 8.60 -3.17 -0.81
C MET A 625 9.37 -2.21 -1.71
N PRO A 626 8.75 -1.66 -2.77
CA PRO A 626 9.41 -0.69 -3.61
C PRO A 626 9.54 0.62 -2.84
N GLU A 627 10.77 1.13 -2.76
CA GLU A 627 10.96 2.58 -2.67
C GLU A 627 10.46 3.15 -3.99
N ALA A 628 9.49 4.07 -3.93
CA ALA A 628 9.03 4.79 -5.11
C ALA A 628 10.25 5.35 -5.86
N PRO A 629 10.39 5.09 -7.18
CA PRO A 629 11.54 5.60 -7.92
C PRO A 629 11.50 7.13 -7.91
N GLU A 630 12.52 7.74 -7.30
CA GLU A 630 12.67 9.19 -7.32
C GLU A 630 12.55 9.76 -8.75
N LYS A 631 11.72 10.81 -8.88
CA LYS A 631 11.63 11.78 -10.00
C LYS A 631 10.89 11.39 -11.30
N VAL A 632 10.02 10.38 -11.32
CA VAL A 632 9.11 10.16 -12.48
C VAL A 632 7.68 10.55 -12.10
N ASN A 633 7.06 11.48 -12.85
CA ASN A 633 5.66 11.84 -12.63
C ASN A 633 4.74 10.72 -13.16
N LEU A 634 4.21 9.92 -12.24
CA LEU A 634 3.26 8.82 -12.49
C LEU A 634 1.90 9.10 -11.81
N GLU A 635 1.55 10.37 -11.59
CA GLU A 635 0.29 10.75 -10.94
C GLU A 635 -0.91 10.11 -11.65
N GLY A 636 -1.71 9.35 -10.89
CA GLY A 636 -2.91 8.66 -11.40
C GLY A 636 -2.65 7.32 -12.11
N ALA A 637 -1.42 6.79 -12.09
CA ALA A 637 -1.09 5.49 -12.68
C ALA A 637 -0.97 4.38 -11.63
N THR A 638 -1.41 3.17 -11.97
CA THR A 638 -1.06 1.97 -11.19
C THR A 638 0.29 1.44 -11.66
N VAL A 639 1.25 1.30 -10.73
CA VAL A 639 2.64 0.96 -11.02
C VAL A 639 2.92 -0.50 -10.63
N PHE A 640 3.53 -1.25 -11.54
CA PHE A 640 3.93 -2.63 -11.38
C PHE A 640 5.45 -2.76 -11.52
N SER A 641 6.11 -3.31 -10.52
CA SER A 641 7.55 -3.55 -10.48
C SER A 641 7.91 -4.77 -11.33
N ALA A 642 8.95 -4.65 -12.16
CA ALA A 642 9.44 -5.75 -12.99
C ALA A 642 9.88 -6.94 -12.12
N ILE A 643 10.56 -6.67 -11.00
CA ILE A 643 11.17 -7.72 -10.18
C ILE A 643 10.21 -8.34 -9.15
N GLU A 644 9.06 -7.71 -8.93
CA GLU A 644 8.03 -8.16 -7.98
C GLU A 644 6.80 -8.69 -8.71
N ASP A 645 6.24 -7.94 -9.66
CA ASP A 645 4.93 -8.23 -10.25
C ASP A 645 5.01 -9.10 -11.51
N PHE A 646 6.20 -9.33 -12.08
CA PHE A 646 6.38 -10.20 -13.24
C PHE A 646 7.05 -11.52 -12.88
N ASN A 647 6.50 -12.61 -13.42
CA ASN A 647 7.13 -13.92 -13.45
C ASN A 647 8.34 -13.88 -14.38
N LEU A 648 9.47 -14.34 -13.85
CA LEU A 648 10.73 -14.46 -14.57
C LEU A 648 10.79 -15.79 -15.31
N GLY A 649 11.43 -15.79 -16.48
CA GLY A 649 11.59 -16.97 -17.33
C GLY A 649 12.63 -17.97 -16.78
N PRO A 650 12.99 -18.99 -17.58
CA PRO A 650 12.82 -19.02 -19.03
C PRO A 650 11.39 -19.40 -19.45
N PHE A 651 10.93 -18.73 -20.50
CA PHE A 651 9.71 -19.08 -21.25
C PHE A 651 10.13 -19.73 -22.57
N ASP A 652 9.29 -20.59 -23.15
CA ASP A 652 9.60 -21.27 -24.41
C ASP A 652 9.98 -20.25 -25.51
N GLY A 653 11.16 -20.44 -26.11
CA GLY A 653 11.71 -19.54 -27.14
C GLY A 653 12.51 -18.33 -26.62
N PHE A 654 12.67 -18.18 -25.30
CA PHE A 654 13.39 -17.07 -24.66
C PHE A 654 14.53 -17.55 -23.76
N VAL A 655 15.64 -16.79 -23.72
CA VAL A 655 16.74 -17.10 -22.79
C VAL A 655 16.38 -16.68 -21.36
N PRO A 656 16.98 -17.29 -20.32
CA PRO A 656 16.76 -16.86 -18.95
C PRO A 656 17.11 -15.38 -18.71
N ASN A 657 16.34 -14.72 -17.86
CA ASN A 657 16.69 -13.40 -17.31
C ASN A 657 17.11 -13.53 -15.84
N TYR A 658 17.67 -12.45 -15.31
CA TYR A 658 18.05 -12.35 -13.91
C TYR A 658 17.63 -10.99 -13.34
N VAL A 659 17.61 -10.92 -12.01
CA VAL A 659 17.38 -9.68 -11.27
C VAL A 659 18.70 -8.95 -11.05
N ASP A 660 18.84 -7.77 -11.65
CA ASP A 660 19.89 -6.82 -11.30
C ASP A 660 19.51 -6.11 -10.00
N LYS A 661 19.99 -6.68 -8.88
CA LYS A 661 19.65 -6.22 -7.53
C LYS A 661 20.05 -4.76 -7.28
N ALA A 662 21.16 -4.31 -7.85
CA ALA A 662 21.65 -2.94 -7.66
C ALA A 662 20.73 -1.91 -8.30
N ARG A 663 20.12 -2.27 -9.44
CA ARG A 663 19.29 -1.35 -10.25
C ARG A 663 17.79 -1.63 -10.11
N LYS A 664 17.42 -2.62 -9.30
CA LYS A 664 16.03 -3.08 -9.11
C LYS A 664 15.35 -3.37 -10.47
N ALA A 665 16.08 -4.02 -11.38
CA ALA A 665 15.65 -4.25 -12.77
C ALA A 665 15.74 -5.73 -13.16
N ILE A 666 14.95 -6.14 -14.16
CA ILE A 666 15.18 -7.40 -14.88
C ILE A 666 16.19 -7.15 -16.00
N ALA A 667 17.09 -8.11 -16.25
CA ALA A 667 18.12 -8.04 -17.27
C ALA A 667 18.46 -9.40 -17.91
N ILE A 668 19.13 -9.38 -19.06
CA ILE A 668 19.70 -10.55 -19.75
C ILE A 668 21.19 -10.66 -19.43
N ASN A 669 21.67 -11.87 -19.17
CA ASN A 669 23.11 -12.11 -19.09
C ASN A 669 23.72 -12.07 -20.50
N ALA A 670 24.04 -10.88 -20.98
CA ALA A 670 24.51 -10.64 -22.35
C ALA A 670 25.85 -11.34 -22.66
N ALA A 671 26.67 -11.64 -21.66
CA ALA A 671 27.89 -12.43 -21.83
C ALA A 671 27.59 -13.89 -22.21
N GLN A 672 26.49 -14.46 -21.72
CA GLN A 672 26.07 -15.82 -22.05
C GLN A 672 25.13 -15.86 -23.26
N PHE A 673 24.31 -14.82 -23.45
CA PHE A 673 23.26 -14.78 -24.46
C PHE A 673 23.32 -13.49 -25.31
N PRO A 674 24.43 -13.22 -26.02
CA PRO A 674 24.57 -12.02 -26.82
C PRO A 674 23.56 -12.00 -27.98
N GLY A 675 22.88 -10.87 -28.18
CA GLY A 675 21.90 -10.71 -29.25
C GLY A 675 20.61 -11.52 -29.07
N LYS A 676 20.37 -12.11 -27.89
CA LYS A 676 19.19 -12.94 -27.62
C LYS A 676 18.09 -12.15 -26.90
N LYS A 677 16.87 -12.68 -27.00
CA LYS A 677 15.67 -12.15 -26.34
C LYS A 677 15.33 -12.94 -25.08
N SER A 678 14.87 -12.23 -24.05
CA SER A 678 14.21 -12.79 -22.88
C SER A 678 12.78 -12.23 -22.75
N ALA A 679 12.00 -12.78 -21.82
CA ALA A 679 10.64 -12.35 -21.55
C ALA A 679 10.32 -12.40 -20.05
N ALA A 680 9.43 -11.52 -19.59
CA ALA A 680 8.79 -11.59 -18.29
C ALA A 680 7.26 -11.42 -18.46
N GLU A 681 6.48 -12.07 -17.59
CA GLU A 681 5.02 -12.14 -17.73
C GLU A 681 4.31 -11.78 -16.43
N MET A 682 3.28 -10.94 -16.49
CA MET A 682 2.34 -10.74 -15.40
C MET A 682 0.91 -10.99 -15.89
N GLN A 683 0.01 -11.31 -14.98
CA GLN A 683 -1.42 -11.32 -15.26
C GLN A 683 -2.00 -9.97 -14.83
N TYR A 684 -2.62 -9.26 -15.77
CA TYR A 684 -3.35 -8.04 -15.48
C TYR A 684 -4.68 -8.40 -14.85
N GLU A 685 -4.91 -7.86 -13.65
CA GLU A 685 -6.13 -8.10 -12.89
C GLU A 685 -6.96 -6.82 -12.68
N GLY A 686 -6.60 -5.72 -13.33
CA GLY A 686 -7.39 -4.48 -13.25
C GLY A 686 -8.67 -4.52 -14.11
N ASN A 687 -9.41 -3.41 -14.08
CA ASN A 687 -10.65 -3.28 -14.85
C ASN A 687 -10.42 -3.37 -16.37
N PRO A 688 -11.42 -3.85 -17.13
CA PRO A 688 -11.37 -3.79 -18.57
C PRO A 688 -11.41 -2.35 -19.08
N GLY A 689 -10.67 -2.06 -20.14
CA GLY A 689 -10.60 -0.72 -20.74
C GLY A 689 -9.47 -0.58 -21.74
N GLU A 690 -9.40 0.59 -22.37
CA GLU A 690 -8.20 1.03 -23.07
C GLU A 690 -7.32 1.82 -22.10
N PHE A 691 -6.04 1.50 -22.07
CA PHE A 691 -5.06 2.11 -21.17
C PHE A 691 -3.82 2.55 -21.91
N ASP A 692 -3.19 3.61 -21.41
CA ASP A 692 -1.79 3.85 -21.70
C ASP A 692 -0.94 2.96 -20.79
N ILE A 693 0.04 2.26 -21.37
CA ILE A 693 1.03 1.48 -20.61
C ILE A 693 2.39 2.13 -20.79
N ALA A 694 2.92 2.72 -19.73
CA ALA A 694 4.28 3.22 -19.69
C ALA A 694 5.24 2.11 -19.27
N LEU A 695 6.19 1.75 -20.12
CA LEU A 695 7.31 0.89 -19.77
C LEU A 695 8.48 1.73 -19.26
N MET A 696 8.99 1.39 -18.07
CA MET A 696 10.13 2.05 -17.44
C MET A 696 11.39 1.21 -17.68
N THR A 697 12.23 1.70 -18.59
CA THR A 697 13.48 1.07 -19.01
C THR A 697 14.69 1.90 -18.58
N MET A 698 15.88 1.38 -18.85
CA MET A 698 17.14 2.07 -18.60
C MET A 698 18.01 2.03 -19.86
N THR A 699 18.65 3.14 -20.22
CA THR A 699 19.63 3.15 -21.31
C THR A 699 20.90 2.40 -20.92
N GLU A 700 21.63 1.89 -21.91
CA GLU A 700 22.93 1.23 -21.72
C GLU A 700 23.86 1.66 -22.87
N THR A 701 25.11 2.04 -22.57
CA THR A 701 26.06 2.54 -23.56
C THR A 701 26.51 1.49 -24.56
N ASP A 702 26.35 0.22 -24.20
CA ASP A 702 26.71 -0.94 -25.02
C ASP A 702 25.71 -1.21 -26.15
N GLY A 703 24.47 -0.75 -26.02
CA GLY A 703 23.44 -1.00 -27.03
C GLY A 703 22.05 -0.46 -26.69
N GLU A 704 21.30 -0.17 -27.74
CA GLU A 704 19.92 0.29 -27.64
C GLU A 704 18.95 -0.89 -27.65
N SER A 705 18.70 -1.46 -26.48
CA SER A 705 17.74 -2.57 -26.32
C SER A 705 16.33 -2.19 -26.77
N THR A 706 15.66 -3.18 -27.35
CA THR A 706 14.28 -3.18 -27.82
C THR A 706 13.40 -3.91 -26.82
N TYR A 707 12.21 -3.37 -26.60
CA TYR A 707 11.18 -3.93 -25.74
C TYR A 707 9.88 -4.06 -26.52
N GLU A 708 9.26 -5.23 -26.46
CA GLU A 708 8.00 -5.54 -27.12
C GLU A 708 6.96 -5.86 -26.04
N LEU A 709 5.83 -5.18 -26.11
CA LEU A 709 4.69 -5.41 -25.23
C LEU A 709 3.72 -6.36 -25.94
N TYR A 710 3.31 -7.40 -25.24
CA TYR A 710 2.32 -8.38 -25.69
C TYR A 710 1.17 -8.46 -24.69
N VAL A 711 -0.05 -8.60 -25.21
CA VAL A 711 -1.26 -8.90 -24.44
C VAL A 711 -1.88 -10.16 -25.01
N ASN A 712 -2.04 -11.21 -24.19
CA ASN A 712 -2.53 -12.53 -24.61
C ASN A 712 -1.83 -13.06 -25.87
N ASP A 713 -0.51 -13.02 -25.87
CA ASP A 713 0.35 -13.46 -26.98
C ASP A 713 0.24 -12.64 -28.28
N LYS A 714 -0.58 -11.58 -28.31
CA LYS A 714 -0.63 -10.60 -29.40
C LYS A 714 0.31 -9.42 -29.10
N LYS A 715 1.25 -9.15 -30.01
CA LYS A 715 2.12 -7.96 -29.92
C LYS A 715 1.29 -6.70 -30.06
N VAL A 716 1.28 -5.85 -29.04
CA VAL A 716 0.55 -4.57 -29.03
C VAL A 716 1.46 -3.39 -29.35
N GLY A 717 2.77 -3.50 -29.09
CA GLY A 717 3.72 -2.45 -29.42
C GLY A 717 5.17 -2.87 -29.30
N GLN A 718 6.06 -2.02 -29.82
CA GLN A 718 7.49 -2.14 -29.64
C GLN A 718 8.11 -0.74 -29.47
N ILE A 719 9.05 -0.62 -28.55
CA ILE A 719 9.87 0.57 -28.34
C ILE A 719 11.33 0.17 -28.30
N GLN A 720 12.22 1.07 -28.71
CA GLN A 720 13.65 0.92 -28.56
C GLN A 720 14.14 2.04 -27.66
N ASN A 721 15.09 1.73 -26.77
CA ASN A 721 15.76 2.76 -26.00
C ASN A 721 16.49 3.74 -26.95
N PRO A 722 16.59 5.03 -26.59
CA PRO A 722 17.42 5.96 -27.33
C PRO A 722 18.90 5.56 -27.18
N VAL A 723 19.76 6.14 -28.03
CA VAL A 723 21.20 6.10 -27.83
C VAL A 723 21.53 6.65 -26.44
N ALA A 724 22.16 5.81 -25.62
CA ALA A 724 22.55 6.15 -24.26
C ALA A 724 23.71 7.16 -24.25
N ARG A 725 23.70 8.11 -23.32
CA ARG A 725 24.89 8.94 -23.04
C ARG A 725 25.68 8.40 -21.87
N GLU A 726 24.94 7.93 -20.88
CA GLU A 726 25.44 7.26 -19.71
C GLU A 726 24.62 5.99 -19.53
N ASP A 727 25.23 5.01 -18.86
CA ASP A 727 24.47 3.85 -18.44
C ASP A 727 23.40 4.25 -17.43
N TYR A 728 22.28 3.55 -17.51
CA TYR A 728 21.21 3.55 -16.54
C TYR A 728 20.38 4.84 -16.49
N GLU A 729 20.40 5.66 -17.55
CA GLU A 729 19.47 6.78 -17.64
C GLU A 729 18.04 6.22 -17.77
N LYS A 730 17.15 6.71 -16.90
CA LYS A 730 15.76 6.25 -16.87
C LYS A 730 15.03 6.70 -18.14
N VAL A 731 14.34 5.77 -18.79
CA VAL A 731 13.51 6.03 -19.94
C VAL A 731 12.11 5.51 -19.66
N VAL A 732 11.11 6.32 -19.97
CA VAL A 732 9.70 5.97 -19.92
C VAL A 732 9.16 6.05 -21.33
N LYS A 733 8.62 4.93 -21.83
CA LYS A 733 7.97 4.83 -23.13
C LYS A 733 6.52 4.38 -23.00
N VAL A 734 5.61 5.14 -23.59
CA VAL A 734 4.18 4.91 -23.50
C VAL A 734 3.68 4.14 -24.73
N PHE A 735 2.98 3.05 -24.47
CA PHE A 735 2.14 2.34 -25.43
C PHE A 735 0.69 2.83 -25.26
N PRO A 736 0.16 3.67 -26.17
CA PRO A 736 -1.15 4.24 -25.98
C PRO A 736 -2.27 3.28 -26.39
N ASN A 737 -3.45 3.45 -25.79
CA ASN A 737 -4.69 2.76 -26.16
C ASN A 737 -4.57 1.22 -26.21
N VAL A 738 -3.87 0.63 -25.25
CA VAL A 738 -3.76 -0.83 -25.09
C VAL A 738 -5.03 -1.33 -24.42
N THR A 739 -5.82 -2.14 -25.13
CA THR A 739 -6.98 -2.81 -24.55
C THR A 739 -6.52 -3.89 -23.57
N LEU A 740 -6.93 -3.75 -22.30
CA LEU A 740 -6.73 -4.75 -21.26
C LEU A 740 -8.07 -5.16 -20.65
N GLN A 741 -8.11 -6.36 -20.09
CA GLN A 741 -9.17 -6.84 -19.20
C GLN A 741 -8.57 -7.84 -18.21
N ALA A 742 -9.22 -8.01 -17.06
CA ALA A 742 -8.74 -8.93 -16.04
C ALA A 742 -8.50 -10.34 -16.61
N GLY A 743 -7.44 -10.99 -16.12
CA GLY A 743 -6.92 -12.24 -16.65
C GLY A 743 -6.04 -12.09 -17.90
N ASN A 744 -5.91 -10.91 -18.51
CA ASN A 744 -5.00 -10.70 -19.64
C ASN A 744 -3.54 -10.91 -19.23
N LYS A 745 -2.82 -11.73 -19.99
CA LYS A 745 -1.39 -11.92 -19.80
C LYS A 745 -0.64 -10.76 -20.47
N ILE A 746 0.00 -9.91 -19.66
CA ILE A 746 0.95 -8.90 -20.13
C ILE A 746 2.34 -9.54 -20.17
N ARG A 747 2.97 -9.56 -21.33
CA ARG A 747 4.34 -10.03 -21.50
C ARG A 747 5.21 -8.91 -22.04
N ILE A 748 6.35 -8.67 -21.37
CA ILE A 748 7.42 -7.80 -21.88
C ILE A 748 8.52 -8.70 -22.42
N VAL A 749 8.78 -8.61 -23.73
CA VAL A 749 9.92 -9.25 -24.38
C VAL A 749 11.00 -8.20 -24.58
N PHE A 750 12.24 -8.49 -24.19
CA PHE A 750 13.36 -7.55 -24.24
C PHE A 750 14.61 -8.26 -24.75
N ASP A 751 15.56 -7.51 -25.31
CA ASP A 751 16.76 -8.09 -25.93
C ASP A 751 18.08 -7.53 -25.37
N ALA A 752 19.11 -8.36 -25.49
CA ALA A 752 20.49 -7.92 -25.37
C ALA A 752 20.91 -7.38 -26.74
N ALA A 753 21.24 -6.09 -26.83
CA ALA A 753 21.49 -5.42 -28.10
C ALA A 753 22.91 -4.85 -28.14
N SER A 754 23.51 -4.76 -29.32
CA SER A 754 24.80 -4.08 -29.49
C SER A 754 24.65 -2.94 -30.48
N ASN A 755 25.18 -1.77 -30.12
CA ASN A 755 25.24 -0.62 -31.04
C ASN A 755 26.42 -0.72 -32.02
N LYS A 756 27.26 -1.75 -31.90
CA LYS A 756 28.47 -1.98 -32.70
C LYS A 756 29.50 -0.84 -32.64
N LYS A 757 29.49 -0.04 -31.57
CA LYS A 757 30.43 1.06 -31.35
C LYS A 757 31.48 0.73 -30.29
N ILE A 758 31.12 -0.10 -29.31
CA ILE A 758 32.01 -0.51 -28.21
C ILE A 758 32.53 -1.91 -28.54
N ALA A 759 33.83 -2.04 -28.85
CA ALA A 759 34.43 -3.31 -29.25
C ALA A 759 34.79 -4.17 -28.01
N GLU A 760 34.41 -5.45 -28.04
CA GLU A 760 34.74 -6.47 -27.02
C GLU A 760 35.11 -7.80 -27.71
N ASP A 761 36.24 -8.39 -27.35
CA ASP A 761 36.83 -9.59 -27.99
C ASP A 761 36.92 -9.56 -29.53
N ASP A 762 36.19 -10.44 -30.19
CA ASP A 762 36.05 -10.54 -31.64
C ASP A 762 34.71 -9.96 -32.15
N GLY A 763 34.02 -9.20 -31.29
CA GLY A 763 32.73 -8.57 -31.54
C GLY A 763 32.57 -7.21 -30.87
N PHE A 764 31.37 -6.95 -30.35
CA PHE A 764 30.98 -5.69 -29.75
C PHE A 764 30.24 -5.94 -28.45
N ALA A 765 30.34 -5.01 -27.50
CA ALA A 765 29.62 -5.04 -26.22
C ALA A 765 28.10 -5.07 -26.46
N PHE A 766 27.39 -5.71 -25.53
CA PHE A 766 25.93 -5.83 -25.58
C PHE A 766 25.29 -5.26 -24.31
N SER A 767 24.29 -4.41 -24.50
CA SER A 767 23.32 -4.04 -23.47
C SER A 767 22.57 -5.26 -22.97
N ARG A 768 21.96 -5.15 -21.79
CA ARG A 768 21.28 -6.23 -21.09
C ARG A 768 19.76 -6.12 -21.11
N GLY A 769 19.21 -5.06 -21.70
CA GLY A 769 17.77 -4.86 -21.81
C GLY A 769 17.11 -4.58 -20.46
N ARG A 770 17.72 -3.70 -19.66
CA ARG A 770 17.28 -3.41 -18.29
C ARG A 770 15.99 -2.61 -18.22
N TRP A 771 15.03 -3.12 -17.43
CA TRP A 771 13.79 -2.41 -17.14
C TRP A 771 13.26 -2.70 -15.74
N THR A 772 12.59 -1.71 -15.15
CA THR A 772 12.23 -1.67 -13.72
C THR A 772 10.74 -1.88 -13.47
N GLY A 773 9.88 -1.76 -14.48
CA GLY A 773 8.46 -2.03 -14.35
C GLY A 773 7.61 -1.42 -15.45
N ILE A 774 6.29 -1.49 -15.29
CA ILE A 774 5.31 -0.77 -16.09
C ILE A 774 4.41 0.10 -15.21
N ALA A 775 3.78 1.12 -15.79
CA ALA A 775 2.68 1.86 -15.19
C ALA A 775 1.49 1.86 -16.14
N ILE A 776 0.29 1.67 -15.62
CA ILE A 776 -0.96 1.60 -16.40
C ILE A 776 -1.86 2.74 -15.94
N ALA A 777 -2.36 3.55 -16.88
CA ALA A 777 -3.29 4.65 -16.60
C ALA A 777 -4.28 4.87 -17.74
N GLU A 778 -5.27 5.73 -17.52
CA GLU A 778 -6.21 6.14 -18.58
C GLU A 778 -5.49 6.74 -19.80
N PRO A 779 -6.07 6.62 -21.01
CA PRO A 779 -5.47 7.17 -22.22
C PRO A 779 -5.16 8.68 -22.11
N GLY A 780 -3.96 9.06 -22.51
CA GLY A 780 -3.46 10.44 -22.48
C GLY A 780 -2.93 10.92 -21.12
N LYS A 781 -2.95 10.09 -20.07
CA LYS A 781 -2.41 10.47 -18.75
C LYS A 781 -0.91 10.25 -18.63
N LEU A 782 -0.36 9.30 -19.37
CA LEU A 782 1.07 9.01 -19.36
C LEU A 782 1.78 9.78 -20.47
N LYS A 783 3.02 10.16 -20.22
CA LYS A 783 3.87 10.80 -21.21
C LYS A 783 5.20 10.08 -21.29
N ASP A 784 5.73 9.98 -22.50
CA ASP A 784 7.12 9.62 -22.71
C ASP A 784 7.99 10.55 -21.87
N ALA A 785 8.91 9.96 -21.10
CA ALA A 785 9.95 10.68 -20.40
C ALA A 785 11.27 10.06 -20.81
N THR A 786 11.91 10.69 -21.79
CA THR A 786 13.24 10.32 -22.24
C THR A 786 14.17 11.51 -21.93
N PRO A 787 15.37 11.30 -21.37
CA PRO A 787 16.33 12.39 -21.17
C PRO A 787 16.46 13.22 -22.45
N ALA A 788 16.35 14.54 -22.34
CA ALA A 788 16.37 15.41 -23.51
C ALA A 788 17.63 15.19 -24.33
N ALA A 789 17.48 15.09 -25.66
CA ALA A 789 18.59 15.10 -26.59
C ALA A 789 19.30 16.47 -26.56
N LYS A 790 20.08 16.78 -25.52
CA LYS A 790 21.05 17.89 -25.55
C LYS A 790 22.04 17.67 -26.69
N GLU A 791 22.31 18.75 -27.41
CA GLU A 791 23.28 18.83 -28.49
C GLU A 791 24.61 18.16 -28.14
N SER A 792 25.34 17.78 -29.18
CA SER A 792 26.72 17.29 -29.17
C SER A 792 27.50 17.69 -27.91
N THR A 793 28.04 16.69 -27.21
CA THR A 793 29.09 16.86 -26.20
C THR A 793 30.11 17.90 -26.68
N PRO A 794 30.58 18.82 -25.82
CA PRO A 794 31.66 19.70 -26.20
C PRO A 794 32.83 18.82 -26.63
N SER A 795 33.33 19.02 -27.84
CA SER A 795 34.55 18.36 -28.32
C SER A 795 35.65 18.65 -27.31
N ILE A 796 36.10 17.64 -26.56
CA ILE A 796 37.35 17.74 -25.83
C ILE A 796 38.42 18.02 -26.89
N PRO A 797 39.18 19.13 -26.79
CA PRO A 797 40.15 19.47 -27.82
C PRO A 797 41.12 18.29 -28.02
N GLU A 798 41.48 18.05 -29.29
CA GLU A 798 42.54 17.11 -29.64
C GLU A 798 43.80 17.38 -28.80
N PHE A 799 44.52 16.33 -28.41
CA PHE A 799 45.73 16.48 -27.60
C PHE A 799 46.75 17.35 -28.34
N ALA A 800 47.13 18.46 -27.72
CA ALA A 800 48.13 19.38 -28.23
C ALA A 800 49.36 19.29 -27.34
N PHE A 801 50.48 18.82 -27.90
CA PHE A 801 51.74 18.71 -27.19
C PHE A 801 52.40 20.08 -27.07
N ASN A 802 52.31 20.69 -25.89
CA ASN A 802 52.79 22.05 -25.62
C ASN A 802 53.94 22.09 -24.59
N TYR A 803 54.59 20.95 -24.34
CA TYR A 803 55.71 20.84 -23.41
C TYR A 803 57.05 21.01 -24.13
N ASP A 804 57.94 21.82 -23.56
CA ASP A 804 59.30 22.04 -24.06
C ASP A 804 60.31 21.30 -23.16
N PRO A 805 60.81 20.12 -23.59
CA PRO A 805 61.71 19.30 -22.78
C PRO A 805 63.10 19.92 -22.56
N THR A 806 63.45 21.00 -23.26
CA THR A 806 64.77 21.65 -23.11
C THR A 806 64.93 22.42 -21.79
N ASN A 807 63.81 22.70 -21.11
CA ASN A 807 63.79 23.39 -19.81
C ASN A 807 63.66 22.43 -18.61
N ALA A 808 63.75 21.13 -18.88
CA ALA A 808 63.57 20.09 -17.88
C ALA A 808 64.58 20.18 -16.73
N ARG A 809 64.12 19.95 -15.50
CA ARG A 809 64.97 19.99 -14.29
C ARG A 809 65.77 18.72 -14.07
N LYS A 810 65.20 17.59 -14.47
CA LYS A 810 65.81 16.26 -14.38
C LYS A 810 65.59 15.55 -15.71
N VAL A 811 66.67 15.10 -16.34
CA VAL A 811 66.61 14.34 -17.58
C VAL A 811 67.40 13.06 -17.39
N HIS A 812 66.70 11.91 -17.38
CA HIS A 812 67.35 10.62 -17.24
C HIS A 812 67.98 10.19 -18.57
N GLN A 813 69.21 9.69 -18.54
CA GLN A 813 69.93 9.25 -19.73
C GLN A 813 70.03 7.73 -19.78
N GLN A 814 69.71 7.16 -20.95
CA GLN A 814 69.80 5.73 -21.21
C GLN A 814 71.23 5.22 -20.96
N THR A 815 71.34 4.11 -20.23
CA THR A 815 72.60 3.40 -19.96
C THR A 815 72.40 1.91 -20.09
N ASP A 816 73.38 1.21 -20.65
CA ASP A 816 73.35 -0.24 -20.84
C ASP A 816 72.09 -0.77 -21.56
N GLY A 817 71.59 0.00 -22.53
CA GLY A 817 70.45 -0.39 -23.34
C GLY A 817 69.08 -0.21 -22.68
N ILE A 818 69.01 0.31 -21.46
CA ILE A 818 67.76 0.55 -20.73
C ILE A 818 67.63 2.00 -20.23
N LEU A 819 66.40 2.40 -19.96
CA LEU A 819 66.08 3.64 -19.25
C LEU A 819 65.10 3.34 -18.11
N VAL A 820 65.42 3.79 -16.90
CA VAL A 820 64.59 3.60 -15.69
C VAL A 820 64.37 4.94 -15.01
N VAL A 821 63.12 5.27 -14.74
CA VAL A 821 62.72 6.59 -14.22
C VAL A 821 61.69 6.42 -13.11
N GLU A 822 61.90 7.10 -11.98
CA GLU A 822 60.94 7.18 -10.88
C GLU A 822 59.70 7.96 -11.32
N ALA A 823 58.51 7.54 -10.88
CA ALA A 823 57.27 8.21 -11.25
C ALA A 823 57.23 9.66 -10.75
N GLU A 824 57.72 9.91 -9.53
CA GLU A 824 57.76 11.25 -8.95
C GLU A 824 58.77 12.20 -9.61
N ASP A 825 59.59 11.72 -10.55
CA ASP A 825 60.56 12.53 -11.31
C ASP A 825 59.99 13.12 -12.61
N TYR A 826 58.66 13.14 -12.78
CA TYR A 826 58.02 13.89 -13.86
C TYR A 826 58.37 15.39 -13.81
N ASP A 827 58.52 16.03 -14.97
CA ASP A 827 58.89 17.45 -15.05
C ASP A 827 57.65 18.36 -15.06
N ALA A 828 56.59 17.94 -15.76
CA ALA A 828 55.37 18.70 -15.93
C ALA A 828 54.13 17.80 -16.06
N VAL A 829 52.96 18.43 -15.87
CA VAL A 829 51.64 17.80 -16.04
C VAL A 829 50.74 18.64 -16.93
N ASP A 830 49.80 18.00 -17.63
CA ASP A 830 48.74 18.65 -18.42
C ASP A 830 47.40 17.91 -18.26
N ARG A 831 46.29 18.56 -18.62
CA ARG A 831 44.93 17.99 -18.66
C ARG A 831 44.42 17.44 -17.33
N GLU A 832 44.83 18.07 -16.24
CA GLU A 832 44.41 17.77 -14.86
C GLU A 832 43.04 18.41 -14.50
N VAL A 833 42.03 18.24 -15.36
CA VAL A 833 40.71 18.86 -15.17
C VAL A 833 39.86 18.07 -14.17
N ALA A 834 39.66 16.78 -14.45
CA ALA A 834 38.80 15.92 -13.65
C ALA A 834 39.57 15.09 -12.61
N ARG A 835 40.81 14.72 -12.93
CA ARG A 835 41.72 13.93 -12.08
C ARG A 835 43.08 14.60 -12.06
N LYS A 836 43.87 14.38 -11.01
CA LYS A 836 45.23 14.90 -10.90
C LYS A 836 46.15 13.86 -10.32
N TRP A 837 47.42 13.93 -10.69
CA TRP A 837 48.45 13.10 -10.09
C TRP A 837 48.93 13.75 -8.78
N TYR A 838 48.81 13.00 -7.69
CA TYR A 838 49.31 13.43 -6.40
C TYR A 838 50.48 12.55 -5.98
N ARG A 839 51.49 13.19 -5.39
CA ARG A 839 52.62 12.49 -4.82
C ARG A 839 52.31 12.06 -3.39
N THR A 840 52.49 10.77 -3.13
CA THR A 840 52.38 10.16 -1.81
C THR A 840 53.77 9.71 -1.32
N THR A 841 54.07 9.92 -0.05
CA THR A 841 55.36 9.55 0.59
C THR A 841 55.09 8.88 1.94
N ILE A 842 56.12 8.29 2.55
CA ILE A 842 56.02 7.67 3.89
C ILE A 842 55.44 8.65 4.93
N ASP A 843 55.73 9.94 4.79
CA ASP A 843 55.33 10.97 5.76
C ASP A 843 54.12 11.81 5.32
N SER A 844 53.56 11.57 4.12
CA SER A 844 52.51 12.44 3.56
C SER A 844 51.60 11.70 2.57
N THR A 845 50.30 11.65 2.89
CA THR A 845 49.20 11.20 2.01
C THR A 845 48.32 12.39 1.61
N PRO A 846 47.95 12.55 0.33
CA PRO A 846 47.00 13.56 -0.13
C PRO A 846 45.62 13.42 0.54
N GLY A 847 45.04 14.51 1.05
CA GLY A 847 43.71 14.49 1.67
C GLY A 847 42.54 14.56 0.67
N ILE A 848 42.68 13.98 -0.52
CA ILE A 848 41.67 14.05 -1.59
C ILE A 848 40.70 12.89 -1.42
N THR A 849 39.39 13.16 -1.45
CA THR A 849 38.37 12.12 -1.30
C THR A 849 37.41 12.09 -2.49
N PRO A 850 36.83 10.93 -2.85
CA PRO A 850 37.13 9.60 -2.31
C PRO A 850 38.54 9.11 -2.64
N ASP A 851 39.12 8.40 -1.69
CA ASP A 851 40.38 7.67 -1.75
C ASP A 851 40.25 6.56 -0.70
N PRO A 852 39.89 5.33 -1.11
CA PRO A 852 39.71 4.20 -0.21
C PRO A 852 41.04 3.54 0.19
N ASP A 853 42.16 3.96 -0.40
CA ASP A 853 43.39 3.21 -0.40
C ASP A 853 44.31 3.59 0.77
N PRO A 854 45.01 2.61 1.37
CA PRO A 854 46.03 2.91 2.34
C PRO A 854 47.29 3.43 1.65
N ASN A 855 48.08 4.23 2.35
CA ASN A 855 49.36 4.71 1.83
C ASN A 855 50.34 3.55 1.53
N HIS A 856 50.79 3.40 0.29
CA HIS A 856 51.70 2.34 -0.17
C HIS A 856 53.19 2.75 -0.26
N ALA A 857 53.57 3.93 0.24
CA ALA A 857 54.91 4.49 0.03
C ALA A 857 56.03 3.68 0.68
N ALA A 858 55.75 2.89 1.72
CA ALA A 858 56.74 2.02 2.35
C ALA A 858 57.26 0.90 1.40
N GLY A 859 56.45 0.49 0.42
CA GLY A 859 56.82 -0.51 -0.59
C GLY A 859 57.28 0.06 -1.93
N ALA A 860 57.11 1.37 -2.11
CA ALA A 860 57.57 2.13 -3.28
C ALA A 860 59.09 2.28 -3.23
N VAL A 861 59.76 2.31 -4.38
CA VAL A 861 61.21 2.51 -4.39
C VAL A 861 61.51 3.99 -4.19
N GLY A 862 62.50 4.32 -3.34
CA GLY A 862 62.73 5.73 -2.96
C GLY A 862 61.73 6.28 -1.93
N GLY A 863 60.68 5.53 -1.58
CA GLY A 863 59.72 5.89 -0.53
C GLY A 863 58.64 6.88 -0.96
N ALA A 864 58.40 7.01 -2.27
CA ALA A 864 57.37 7.86 -2.84
C ALA A 864 56.75 7.22 -4.09
N TYR A 865 55.51 7.60 -4.43
CA TYR A 865 54.82 7.20 -5.67
C TYR A 865 53.81 8.27 -6.09
N LEU A 866 53.21 8.10 -7.27
CA LEU A 866 52.13 8.94 -7.77
C LEU A 866 50.80 8.20 -7.81
N GLU A 867 49.71 8.91 -7.51
CA GLU A 867 48.35 8.37 -7.48
C GLU A 867 47.36 9.32 -8.17
N LEU A 868 46.43 8.76 -8.96
CA LEU A 868 45.42 9.50 -9.69
C LEU A 868 44.15 9.73 -8.88
N LEU A 869 44.01 10.90 -8.25
CA LEU A 869 42.88 11.19 -7.36
C LEU A 869 41.91 12.25 -7.90
N PRO A 870 40.65 12.27 -7.43
CA PRO A 870 40.01 11.29 -6.52
C PRO A 870 39.77 9.91 -7.16
N ASP A 871 39.90 8.84 -6.38
CA ASP A 871 39.49 7.49 -6.78
C ASP A 871 37.98 7.30 -6.58
N THR A 872 37.24 7.49 -7.66
CA THR A 872 35.78 7.35 -7.66
C THR A 872 35.30 6.01 -8.22
N ARG A 873 36.22 5.15 -8.66
CA ARG A 873 35.90 3.89 -9.34
C ARG A 873 36.82 2.77 -8.88
N VAL A 874 36.61 2.37 -7.64
CA VAL A 874 37.33 1.28 -6.96
C VAL A 874 36.96 -0.11 -7.53
N THR A 875 35.68 -0.30 -7.88
CA THR A 875 35.12 -1.58 -8.29
C THR A 875 34.25 -1.47 -9.55
N HIS A 876 33.97 -2.62 -10.19
CA HIS A 876 33.09 -2.67 -11.35
C HIS A 876 31.63 -2.21 -11.05
N ALA A 877 31.25 -2.11 -9.77
CA ALA A 877 29.94 -1.62 -9.37
C ALA A 877 29.85 -0.09 -9.41
N ASP A 878 30.99 0.58 -9.36
CA ASP A 878 31.10 2.04 -9.33
C ASP A 878 30.92 2.62 -10.73
N ARG A 879 30.46 3.88 -10.76
CA ARG A 879 30.06 4.53 -12.01
C ARG A 879 31.28 4.81 -12.89
N LEU A 880 31.31 4.19 -14.07
CA LEU A 880 32.25 4.55 -15.14
C LEU A 880 31.80 5.84 -15.82
N VAL A 881 32.64 6.87 -15.80
CA VAL A 881 32.39 8.14 -16.46
C VAL A 881 33.57 8.45 -17.39
N ASN A 882 33.33 8.34 -18.70
CA ASN A 882 34.34 8.62 -19.73
C ASN A 882 34.87 10.07 -19.63
N GLY A 883 36.18 10.23 -19.62
CA GLY A 883 36.87 11.51 -19.43
C GLY A 883 36.89 12.03 -17.98
N VAL A 884 36.41 11.24 -17.01
CA VAL A 884 36.38 11.61 -15.59
C VAL A 884 36.99 10.50 -14.73
N SER A 885 36.36 9.33 -14.60
CA SER A 885 36.90 8.17 -13.87
C SER A 885 37.57 7.14 -14.78
N PHE A 886 37.29 7.20 -16.08
CA PHE A 886 37.87 6.31 -17.07
C PHE A 886 38.09 7.03 -18.40
N THR A 887 39.10 6.66 -19.18
CA THR A 887 39.16 6.99 -20.61
C THR A 887 39.97 5.98 -21.41
N ASN A 888 39.39 5.52 -22.51
CA ASN A 888 40.11 4.68 -23.48
C ASN A 888 40.86 5.49 -24.55
N VAL A 889 40.89 6.83 -24.46
CA VAL A 889 41.56 7.72 -25.40
C VAL A 889 42.85 8.26 -24.75
N PRO A 890 44.03 7.84 -25.23
CA PRO A 890 45.32 8.35 -24.73
C PRO A 890 45.42 9.87 -24.81
N GLY A 891 46.08 10.48 -23.82
CA GLY A 891 46.27 11.93 -23.76
C GLY A 891 45.02 12.75 -23.45
N GLN A 892 43.89 12.11 -23.15
CA GLN A 892 42.65 12.83 -22.85
C GLN A 892 42.63 13.42 -21.44
N CYS A 893 43.16 12.70 -20.44
CA CYS A 893 43.12 13.08 -19.03
C CYS A 893 44.48 12.88 -18.36
N SER A 894 44.87 13.84 -17.51
CA SER A 894 46.01 13.78 -16.59
C SER A 894 47.30 13.21 -17.19
N VAL A 895 47.96 14.02 -18.02
CA VAL A 895 49.19 13.65 -18.74
C VAL A 895 50.41 14.05 -17.93
N LEU A 896 51.31 13.11 -17.67
CA LEU A 896 52.65 13.33 -17.10
C LEU A 896 53.69 13.43 -18.23
N TYR A 897 54.68 14.32 -18.08
CA TYR A 897 55.81 14.46 -19.01
C TYR A 897 57.14 14.07 -18.35
N TYR A 898 57.86 13.15 -18.97
CA TYR A 898 59.17 12.67 -18.54
C TYR A 898 60.21 12.90 -19.66
N PRO A 899 61.03 13.95 -19.55
CA PRO A 899 62.12 14.19 -20.49
C PRO A 899 63.27 13.20 -20.25
N VAL A 900 63.72 12.55 -21.31
CA VAL A 900 64.71 11.45 -21.26
C VAL A 900 65.66 11.53 -22.45
N ILE A 901 66.88 11.00 -22.31
CA ILE A 901 67.84 10.90 -23.42
C ILE A 901 68.01 9.44 -23.83
N PHE A 902 67.67 9.12 -25.07
CA PHE A 902 68.06 7.85 -25.71
C PHE A 902 69.44 7.98 -26.36
N THR A 903 70.31 7.00 -26.14
CA THR A 903 71.67 6.95 -26.70
C THR A 903 71.74 6.16 -28.01
N GLU A 904 70.69 5.42 -28.34
CA GLU A 904 70.57 4.58 -29.52
C GLU A 904 69.09 4.49 -29.95
N PRO A 905 68.80 4.37 -31.25
CA PRO A 905 67.43 4.17 -31.72
C PRO A 905 66.96 2.72 -31.49
N GLY A 906 65.65 2.51 -31.59
CA GLY A 906 65.05 1.18 -31.58
C GLY A 906 63.67 1.12 -30.97
N ARG A 907 63.12 -0.10 -30.89
CA ARG A 907 61.88 -0.40 -30.19
C ARG A 907 62.15 -0.62 -28.70
N TYR A 908 61.47 0.14 -27.85
CA TYR A 908 61.56 0.03 -26.40
C TYR A 908 60.22 -0.41 -25.82
N TYR A 909 60.22 -1.56 -25.17
CA TYR A 909 59.09 -2.09 -24.43
C TYR A 909 58.98 -1.40 -23.09
N VAL A 910 57.76 -1.01 -22.73
CA VAL A 910 57.47 -0.24 -21.52
C VAL A 910 56.98 -1.16 -20.43
N TRP A 911 57.69 -1.16 -19.31
CA TRP A 911 57.31 -1.83 -18.07
C TRP A 911 57.00 -0.76 -17.01
N ALA A 912 55.94 -0.94 -16.24
CA ALA A 912 55.59 -0.05 -15.14
C ALA A 912 55.54 -0.85 -13.83
N ARG A 913 56.06 -0.26 -12.76
CA ARG A 913 55.93 -0.74 -11.38
C ARG A 913 54.76 -0.03 -10.74
N ILE A 914 53.73 -0.81 -10.44
CA ILE A 914 52.38 -0.31 -10.16
C ILE A 914 51.76 -1.05 -8.99
N CYS A 915 50.86 -0.38 -8.29
CA CYS A 915 50.07 -0.93 -7.21
C CYS A 915 48.60 -0.66 -7.54
N CYS A 916 47.77 -1.70 -7.49
CA CYS A 916 46.33 -1.57 -7.67
C CYS A 916 45.67 -2.14 -6.43
N THR A 917 44.63 -1.52 -5.94
CA THR A 917 43.86 -1.89 -4.73
C THR A 917 42.47 -2.37 -5.13
N GLY A 918 41.94 -1.83 -6.22
CA GLY A 918 40.66 -2.12 -6.82
C GLY A 918 40.73 -3.04 -8.03
N SER A 919 39.57 -3.29 -8.65
CA SER A 919 39.51 -4.02 -9.92
C SER A 919 39.52 -3.09 -11.14
N GLU A 920 39.53 -1.77 -10.91
CA GLU A 920 39.16 -0.74 -11.89
C GLU A 920 40.12 0.47 -11.91
N ASP A 921 41.21 0.39 -11.17
CA ASP A 921 42.31 1.35 -10.96
C ASP A 921 43.62 0.84 -11.61
N ASN A 922 43.52 0.10 -12.72
CA ASN A 922 44.55 -0.84 -13.15
C ASN A 922 45.04 -0.65 -14.58
N GLY A 923 44.90 0.55 -15.14
CA GLY A 923 45.45 0.89 -16.45
C GLY A 923 45.91 2.33 -16.65
N LEU A 924 46.82 2.48 -17.61
CA LEU A 924 47.34 3.74 -18.14
C LEU A 924 47.50 3.67 -19.67
N HIS A 925 47.78 4.82 -20.29
CA HIS A 925 48.35 4.89 -21.64
C HIS A 925 49.76 5.49 -21.57
N VAL A 926 50.63 5.09 -22.49
CA VAL A 926 51.98 5.63 -22.66
C VAL A 926 52.18 6.20 -24.06
N GLY A 927 52.93 7.29 -24.18
CA GLY A 927 53.22 7.99 -25.43
C GLY A 927 54.64 8.53 -25.47
N ILE A 928 55.03 9.09 -26.62
CA ILE A 928 56.35 9.68 -26.86
C ILE A 928 56.24 10.90 -27.78
N ASP A 929 56.91 12.00 -27.44
CA ASP A 929 57.03 13.23 -28.25
C ASP A 929 55.70 13.78 -28.80
N GLY A 930 54.70 13.84 -27.93
CA GLY A 930 53.37 14.29 -28.29
C GLY A 930 52.52 13.26 -29.04
N GLN A 931 53.07 12.10 -29.38
CA GLN A 931 52.38 11.01 -30.05
C GLN A 931 51.91 9.94 -29.07
N TRP A 932 50.73 9.38 -29.36
CA TRP A 932 50.14 8.26 -28.63
C TRP A 932 50.01 7.06 -29.56
N PRO A 933 51.09 6.27 -29.75
CA PRO A 933 51.04 5.11 -30.63
C PRO A 933 50.04 4.08 -30.10
N GLU A 934 49.42 3.31 -31.00
CA GLU A 934 48.50 2.24 -30.59
C GLU A 934 49.18 1.25 -29.64
N SER A 935 50.46 0.95 -29.85
CA SER A 935 51.27 0.10 -28.97
C SER A 935 51.51 0.68 -27.58
N GLY A 936 51.24 1.96 -27.35
CA GLY A 936 51.29 2.59 -26.04
C GLY A 936 49.95 2.66 -25.32
N ALA A 937 48.84 2.38 -26.02
CA ALA A 937 47.51 2.49 -25.45
C ALA A 937 47.12 1.26 -24.62
N ARG A 938 46.27 1.45 -23.61
CA ARG A 938 45.60 0.39 -22.84
C ARG A 938 46.57 -0.55 -22.12
N MET A 939 47.58 0.01 -21.44
CA MET A 939 48.33 -0.77 -20.47
C MET A 939 47.34 -1.24 -19.38
N GLN A 940 47.38 -2.53 -19.04
CA GLN A 940 46.40 -3.17 -18.15
C GLN A 940 47.11 -4.11 -17.18
N PHE A 941 46.83 -3.95 -15.90
CA PHE A 941 47.37 -4.77 -14.84
C PHE A 941 46.40 -5.85 -14.38
N THR A 942 46.96 -6.98 -13.94
CA THR A 942 46.19 -8.11 -13.37
C THR A 942 46.86 -8.74 -12.15
N GLY A 943 47.77 -8.02 -11.50
CA GLY A 943 48.54 -8.54 -10.37
C GLY A 943 47.78 -8.60 -9.05
N GLN A 944 48.51 -8.86 -7.98
CA GLN A 944 47.93 -8.94 -6.63
C GLN A 944 47.58 -7.53 -6.12
N HIS A 945 46.42 -7.38 -5.49
CA HIS A 945 46.00 -6.07 -5.01
C HIS A 945 46.81 -5.62 -3.78
N GLY A 946 47.14 -4.34 -3.68
CA GLY A 946 47.88 -3.71 -2.58
C GLY A 946 49.38 -4.01 -2.54
N LEU A 947 49.96 -4.55 -3.63
CA LEU A 947 51.39 -4.88 -3.72
C LEU A 947 52.02 -4.30 -4.98
N TRP A 948 53.16 -3.61 -4.82
CA TRP A 948 53.95 -3.09 -5.94
C TRP A 948 54.52 -4.20 -6.82
N GLN A 949 54.20 -4.15 -8.11
CA GLN A 949 54.56 -5.18 -9.09
C GLN A 949 54.93 -4.58 -10.44
N TRP A 950 55.88 -5.20 -11.13
CA TRP A 950 56.20 -4.90 -12.53
C TRP A 950 55.26 -5.61 -13.51
N ASP A 951 54.67 -4.89 -14.46
CA ASP A 951 53.93 -5.50 -15.57
C ASP A 951 54.04 -4.69 -16.89
N SER A 952 53.68 -5.33 -18.00
CA SER A 952 53.78 -4.75 -19.35
C SER A 952 52.80 -5.41 -20.32
N ARG A 953 51.49 -5.25 -20.05
CA ARG A 953 50.43 -5.90 -20.83
C ARG A 953 49.57 -4.88 -21.53
N GLN A 954 49.29 -5.13 -22.80
CA GLN A 954 48.30 -4.35 -23.53
C GLN A 954 46.96 -5.06 -23.52
N ARG A 955 45.94 -4.42 -22.98
CA ARG A 955 44.56 -4.89 -23.16
C ARG A 955 44.22 -4.82 -24.63
N THR A 956 43.90 -5.99 -25.17
CA THR A 956 43.34 -6.11 -26.51
C THR A 956 41.87 -6.37 -26.38
N THR A 957 41.15 -6.23 -27.49
CA THR A 957 39.75 -6.60 -27.57
C THR A 957 39.59 -8.04 -27.07
N LYS A 958 40.45 -8.99 -27.53
CA LYS A 958 40.43 -10.45 -27.25
C LYS A 958 40.95 -10.91 -25.88
N VAL A 959 41.72 -10.07 -25.19
CA VAL A 959 42.40 -10.44 -23.96
C VAL A 959 42.27 -9.27 -23.01
N HIS A 960 41.17 -9.25 -22.27
CA HIS A 960 40.82 -8.19 -21.32
C HIS A 960 41.84 -8.03 -20.18
N THR A 961 42.57 -9.10 -19.85
CA THR A 961 43.69 -9.11 -18.90
C THR A 961 45.03 -8.65 -19.49
N GLY A 962 45.03 -8.35 -20.78
CA GLY A 962 46.16 -7.87 -21.56
C GLY A 962 47.22 -8.91 -21.95
N VAL A 963 47.84 -8.67 -23.09
CA VAL A 963 48.88 -9.49 -23.69
C VAL A 963 50.25 -8.94 -23.30
N LEU A 964 51.07 -9.77 -22.66
CA LEU A 964 52.40 -9.38 -22.17
C LEU A 964 53.36 -9.09 -23.32
N GLY A 965 54.14 -8.01 -23.18
CA GLY A 965 55.14 -7.58 -24.16
C GLY A 965 54.53 -6.89 -25.39
N GLN A 966 53.30 -6.38 -25.27
CA GLN A 966 52.64 -5.61 -26.32
C GLN A 966 52.58 -4.10 -26.05
N ILE A 967 53.20 -3.63 -24.95
CA ILE A 967 53.40 -2.19 -24.76
C ILE A 967 54.81 -1.80 -25.20
N TRP A 968 54.92 -0.97 -26.25
CA TRP A 968 56.21 -0.46 -26.72
C TRP A 968 56.09 0.92 -27.38
N LEU A 969 57.23 1.60 -27.45
CA LEU A 969 57.46 2.86 -28.15
C LEU A 969 58.61 2.65 -29.13
N ASP A 970 58.48 3.21 -30.34
CA ASP A 970 59.55 3.21 -31.34
C ASP A 970 60.30 4.55 -31.27
N VAL A 971 61.62 4.49 -31.08
CA VAL A 971 62.52 5.65 -31.03
C VAL A 971 63.34 5.65 -32.32
N GLU A 972 63.08 6.62 -33.19
CA GLU A 972 63.70 6.66 -34.52
C GLU A 972 65.14 7.17 -34.48
N GLU A 973 65.45 8.15 -33.63
CA GLU A 973 66.75 8.78 -33.52
C GLU A 973 67.21 8.86 -32.05
N PRO A 974 68.51 8.77 -31.74
CA PRO A 974 69.03 9.13 -30.42
C PRO A 974 68.83 10.62 -30.12
N GLY A 975 68.65 10.96 -28.86
CA GLY A 975 68.52 12.35 -28.44
C GLY A 975 67.56 12.53 -27.27
N LEU A 976 67.15 13.78 -27.06
CA LEU A 976 66.17 14.18 -26.06
C LEU A 976 64.76 13.86 -26.56
N HIS A 977 64.02 13.05 -25.81
CA HIS A 977 62.64 12.67 -26.05
C HIS A 977 61.79 12.94 -24.81
N THR A 978 60.47 13.00 -24.98
CA THR A 978 59.51 13.11 -23.87
C THR A 978 58.64 11.87 -23.82
N ILE A 979 58.80 11.05 -22.80
CA ILE A 979 57.87 9.96 -22.49
C ILE A 979 56.67 10.54 -21.77
N MET A 980 55.48 10.08 -22.12
CA MET A 980 54.24 10.58 -21.57
C MET A 980 53.42 9.45 -21.00
N PHE A 981 52.76 9.66 -19.86
CA PHE A 981 51.74 8.76 -19.33
C PHE A 981 50.44 9.52 -19.16
N SER A 982 49.31 8.95 -19.57
CA SER A 982 48.00 9.54 -19.34
C SER A 982 47.07 8.55 -18.65
N MET A 983 46.14 9.08 -17.88
CA MET A 983 45.11 8.30 -17.21
C MET A 983 44.35 7.41 -18.21
N ARG A 984 44.18 6.14 -17.86
CA ARG A 984 43.10 5.31 -18.38
C ARG A 984 42.02 5.09 -17.32
N GLU A 985 42.42 4.93 -16.06
CA GLU A 985 41.55 4.74 -14.89
C GLU A 985 42.00 5.65 -13.75
N ASP A 986 41.07 6.19 -12.95
CA ASP A 986 41.39 6.88 -11.70
C ASP A 986 41.78 5.86 -10.60
N GLY A 987 42.36 6.34 -9.49
CA GLY A 987 42.94 5.49 -8.44
C GLY A 987 44.29 4.84 -8.79
N PHE A 988 44.73 4.89 -10.05
CA PHE A 988 45.97 4.22 -10.46
C PHE A 988 47.21 4.73 -9.73
N GLU A 989 48.00 3.81 -9.15
CA GLU A 989 49.27 4.11 -8.49
C GLU A 989 50.50 3.71 -9.35
N LEU A 990 51.43 4.64 -9.54
CA LEU A 990 52.66 4.48 -10.32
C LEU A 990 53.89 4.83 -9.48
N ASP A 991 54.86 3.90 -9.41
CA ASP A 991 56.12 4.06 -8.68
C ASP A 991 57.31 4.27 -9.61
N ARG A 992 57.40 3.50 -10.70
CA ARG A 992 58.54 3.55 -11.63
C ARG A 992 58.18 3.02 -13.01
N PHE A 993 58.92 3.40 -14.04
CA PHE A 993 58.87 2.71 -15.33
C PHE A 993 60.26 2.39 -15.90
N LEU A 994 60.31 1.35 -16.73
CA LEU A 994 61.48 0.84 -17.44
C LEU A 994 61.18 0.79 -18.94
N LEU A 995 62.11 1.29 -19.74
CA LEU A 995 62.15 1.16 -21.19
C LEU A 995 63.34 0.28 -21.58
N THR A 996 63.08 -0.78 -22.34
CA THR A 996 64.09 -1.79 -22.71
C THR A 996 63.85 -2.36 -24.10
N LYS A 997 64.90 -2.74 -24.82
CA LYS A 997 64.76 -3.42 -26.12
C LYS A 997 64.24 -4.86 -26.03
N GLN A 998 64.11 -5.42 -24.81
CA GLN A 998 63.66 -6.79 -24.60
C GLN A 998 62.15 -6.85 -24.25
N PRO A 999 61.30 -7.54 -25.04
CA PRO A 999 59.84 -7.58 -24.83
C PRO A 999 59.40 -8.21 -23.51
N LYS A 1000 60.24 -9.06 -22.92
CA LYS A 1000 59.97 -9.77 -21.68
C LYS A 1000 61.19 -9.70 -20.75
N ALA A 1001 61.70 -8.48 -20.54
CA ALA A 1001 62.88 -8.24 -19.71
C ALA A 1001 62.71 -8.66 -18.24
N MET A 1002 61.47 -8.71 -17.75
CA MET A 1002 61.14 -9.10 -16.38
C MET A 1002 60.00 -10.13 -16.39
N GLU A 1003 59.86 -10.84 -15.27
CA GLU A 1003 58.68 -11.64 -15.02
C GLU A 1003 57.49 -10.70 -14.76
N SER A 1004 56.34 -10.99 -15.37
CA SER A 1004 55.10 -10.25 -15.12
C SER A 1004 54.66 -10.49 -13.67
N LYS A 1005 54.23 -9.43 -12.99
CA LYS A 1005 53.85 -9.43 -11.56
C LYS A 1005 55.04 -9.66 -10.62
N ASN A 1006 56.25 -9.29 -11.05
CA ASN A 1006 57.43 -9.38 -10.20
C ASN A 1006 57.39 -8.29 -9.10
N LEU A 1007 57.59 -8.71 -7.85
CA LEU A 1007 57.62 -7.86 -6.65
C LEU A 1007 58.98 -7.14 -6.44
N ASP A 1008 60.02 -7.55 -7.17
CA ASP A 1008 61.35 -6.95 -7.07
C ASP A 1008 61.32 -5.45 -7.35
N LYS A 1009 62.28 -4.71 -6.77
CA LYS A 1009 62.44 -3.27 -7.01
C LYS A 1009 62.80 -2.95 -8.47
N GLY A 1010 63.27 -3.94 -9.23
CA GLY A 1010 63.80 -3.74 -10.58
C GLY A 1010 65.18 -3.09 -10.57
N PRO A 1011 65.69 -2.68 -11.74
CA PRO A 1011 66.98 -2.00 -11.85
C PRO A 1011 66.97 -0.62 -11.18
N ASP A 1012 68.15 -0.11 -10.83
CA ASP A 1012 68.32 1.25 -10.33
C ASP A 1012 67.90 2.30 -11.38
N ALA A 1013 67.47 3.47 -10.93
CA ALA A 1013 67.13 4.58 -11.82
C ALA A 1013 68.33 4.98 -12.69
N SER A 1014 68.05 5.29 -13.96
CA SER A 1014 69.06 5.75 -14.90
C SER A 1014 69.70 7.05 -14.42
N PRO A 1015 71.02 7.25 -14.65
CA PRO A 1015 71.69 8.47 -14.23
C PRO A 1015 71.10 9.69 -14.93
N LEU A 1016 71.15 10.83 -14.24
CA LEU A 1016 70.78 12.11 -14.84
C LEU A 1016 71.86 12.53 -15.84
N ALA A 1017 71.42 13.08 -16.97
CA ALA A 1017 72.28 13.75 -17.95
C ALA A 1017 73.01 14.92 -17.28
N LYS A 1018 74.30 15.10 -17.61
CA LYS A 1018 75.15 16.16 -17.04
C LYS A 1018 74.95 17.51 -17.70
#